data_AF-A0A671Y2L6-F1
#
_entry.id   AF-A0A671Y2L6-F1
#
_cell.length_a   1.000
_cell.length_b   1.000
_cell.length_c   1.000
_cell.angle_alpha   90.00
_cell.angle_beta   90.00
_cell.angle_gamma   90.00
#
_symmetry.space_group_name_H-M   'P 1'
#
loop_
_entity.id
_entity.type
_entity.pdbx_description
1 polymer ?
#
loop_
_entity_poly.entity_id
_entity_poly.type
_entity_poly.pdbx_seq_one_letter_code
_entity_poly.pdbx_strand_id
1 'polypeptide(L)'
;MMASDNDDMYVSLIEGFRPRLRELIMVQQVLVHLHFIDNEQKERITKKVTNEGNQAAAELLIDAVIRKPHSPGWFRAFVVALEEAGCERAADYIQDKLPEPEVEAENDYFVNLVQLMYPRLMGMQTKEVLVHCLSQKLLTQADGEIIDATTANQGSRVGAGELLRRIVRGRDGWFSKFLDVLRETKHETLYSDLTGSSPDCYKQGSDVKLPSLKVEPTGSEATTEESPAKAASCDCPQELIADLYKGASTKEPQSNSLDPSQPDGTDSGTAAKSPEKADIVLRDYQAEVARPALEGKNIIICLPTGSGKTRVAVYITKKHLDNRRAEGQSGKVVVLVNKIPLVEQHYVAEFLPFLKRAYKVERVSGDSPLKISFTEIVKNNDVIICTAQILENYLERSNKGEDEGVDLSDLTLIVIDECHHTQKGGVYNHIMLRYLKQKHKNRRLKKEEKETLPLPQILGLTASPGVGGATILMKAEEHILRICANLDASKIMTRSLGEFKKEQRKKVLKIEDRKEDPFGDVIKKIMNAIHAHAELSPTCDLGSQNYEQWVVQTERKAATEEDQKVRVCAEHLRQYNEGLNLSNTIRMCDSFSFLNKFYEEEMKKKTTPDDEEKIQITNTERFLFNLFKENKEELQELATKPDYENDSLSKLRANILQEFSTRQSARGIIFTKTRRSAIALSQWIQENSKFADIGVKASHVIGGGDQSVVKPMTSAEQRDVLTKFHKGEINLLIATTVAEEGLDIPACNFVIRYGLVTNEIAMIQAKGRGRAEDSSYSLVEVKNSGVAEKEVVNEYRMTMMDKAIEKIRALEQEEYDKRIMEYQMQAIMENRVLAKKKKQKGMKNENPSSVKFSCRGCNEHACSGEDIEIIEDMHRVNLTPQFRELFIQRENTTLQERHLDYETNGYIACKKCGERWGSMMLYRGLECPCLHVKNFVVTLKGKKINKCTKWSELTVRFSAFDYADHASQVAESSDDEDE
;
A
#
# COMPACT_ATOMS: atom_id res chain seq x y z
N MET A 1 15.77 10.85 67.53
CA MET A 1 16.30 11.71 66.45
C MET A 1 15.32 11.61 65.30
N MET A 2 14.56 12.67 65.06
CA MET A 2 13.47 12.72 64.08
C MET A 2 14.02 12.96 62.67
N ALA A 3 14.16 11.90 61.87
CA ALA A 3 14.55 11.98 60.46
C ALA A 3 13.99 10.82 59.61
N SER A 4 12.85 10.21 59.98
CA SER A 4 12.22 9.14 59.17
C SER A 4 11.13 9.64 58.24
N ASP A 5 10.25 10.53 58.70
CA ASP A 5 8.99 10.79 57.98
C ASP A 5 9.16 11.70 56.75
N ASN A 6 10.15 12.60 56.74
CA ASN A 6 10.43 13.45 55.58
C ASN A 6 11.17 12.70 54.47
N ASP A 7 12.03 11.73 54.81
CA ASP A 7 12.78 10.94 53.83
C ASP A 7 11.85 10.02 53.03
N ASP A 8 10.86 9.41 53.68
CA ASP A 8 9.85 8.59 53.02
C ASP A 8 8.95 9.43 52.11
N MET A 9 8.61 10.66 52.53
CA MET A 9 7.89 11.62 51.68
C MET A 9 8.71 12.02 50.44
N TYR A 10 10.00 12.31 50.58
CA TYR A 10 10.87 12.65 49.45
C TYR A 10 11.09 11.48 48.48
N VAL A 11 11.25 10.26 49.00
CA VAL A 11 11.32 9.04 48.18
C VAL A 11 10.02 8.84 47.41
N SER A 12 8.86 8.96 48.08
CA SER A 12 7.56 8.85 47.43
C SER A 12 7.34 9.90 46.34
N LEU A 13 7.87 11.11 46.50
CA LEU A 13 7.78 12.18 45.52
C LEU A 13 8.63 11.88 44.27
N ILE A 14 9.86 11.40 44.46
CA ILE A 14 10.73 11.02 43.33
C ILE A 14 10.16 9.80 42.60
N GLU A 15 9.62 8.81 43.33
CA GLU A 15 8.95 7.64 42.72
C GLU A 15 7.69 8.05 41.94
N GLY A 16 6.87 8.97 42.47
CA GLY A 16 5.66 9.45 41.80
C GLY A 16 5.92 10.14 40.45
N PHE A 17 7.06 10.82 40.32
CA PHE A 17 7.47 11.49 39.08
C PHE A 17 8.59 10.76 38.31
N ARG A 18 8.91 9.51 38.68
CA ARG A 18 9.98 8.71 38.08
C ARG A 18 9.93 8.68 36.54
N PRO A 19 8.78 8.47 35.86
CA PRO A 19 8.73 8.47 34.40
C PRO A 19 9.14 9.82 33.77
N ARG A 20 8.74 10.94 34.39
CA ARG A 20 9.09 12.29 33.90
C ARG A 20 10.54 12.65 34.20
N LEU A 21 11.05 12.28 35.38
CA LEU A 21 12.45 12.50 35.75
C LEU A 21 13.41 11.74 34.81
N ARG A 22 13.03 10.52 34.40
CA ARG A 22 13.79 9.72 33.41
C ARG A 22 14.02 10.45 32.08
N GLU A 23 13.06 11.27 31.65
CA GLU A 23 13.14 12.02 30.39
C GLU A 23 13.91 13.33 30.50
N LEU A 24 13.86 13.96 31.68
CA LEU A 24 14.41 15.30 31.92
C LEU A 24 15.86 15.32 32.44
N ILE A 25 16.32 14.25 33.10
CA ILE A 25 17.64 14.22 33.76
C ILE A 25 18.79 13.95 32.77
N MET A 26 19.80 14.81 32.75
CA MET A 26 21.09 14.57 32.07
C MET A 26 22.11 13.96 33.02
N VAL A 27 22.21 12.63 32.98
CA VAL A 27 22.95 11.82 33.96
C VAL A 27 24.42 12.22 34.05
N GLN A 28 25.08 12.42 32.90
CA GLN A 28 26.51 12.77 32.88
C GLN A 28 26.80 14.13 33.55
N GLN A 29 25.90 15.10 33.42
CA GLN A 29 26.07 16.42 34.01
C GLN A 29 25.75 16.38 35.51
N VAL A 30 24.63 15.75 35.88
CA VAL A 30 24.17 15.64 37.28
C VAL A 30 25.15 14.84 38.13
N LEU A 31 25.74 13.76 37.62
CA LEU A 31 26.70 12.91 38.35
C LEU A 31 27.95 13.66 38.86
N VAL A 32 28.34 14.76 38.18
CA VAL A 32 29.51 15.58 38.59
C VAL A 32 29.23 16.31 39.91
N HIS A 33 27.98 16.73 40.12
CA HIS A 33 27.55 17.51 41.28
C HIS A 33 27.05 16.64 42.45
N LEU A 34 26.83 15.34 42.23
CA LEU A 34 26.37 14.40 43.28
C LEU A 34 27.53 13.83 44.09
N HIS A 35 27.91 14.51 45.17
CA HIS A 35 29.04 14.07 46.02
C HIS A 35 28.74 12.92 46.98
N PHE A 36 27.47 12.56 47.16
CA PHE A 36 27.05 11.49 48.09
C PHE A 36 26.93 10.10 47.44
N ILE A 37 27.04 10.01 46.11
CA ILE A 37 27.10 8.74 45.38
C ILE A 37 28.56 8.31 45.27
N ASP A 38 28.85 7.04 45.57
CA ASP A 38 30.22 6.50 45.51
C ASP A 38 30.77 6.44 44.07
N ASN A 39 32.11 6.45 43.94
CA ASN A 39 32.74 6.49 42.62
C ASN A 39 32.50 5.21 41.78
N GLU A 40 32.24 4.07 42.42
CA GLU A 40 31.97 2.80 41.75
C GLU A 40 30.59 2.80 41.08
N GLN A 41 29.58 3.32 41.77
CA GLN A 41 28.23 3.58 41.26
C GLN A 41 28.24 4.64 40.17
N LYS A 42 29.00 5.74 40.34
CA LYS A 42 29.18 6.73 39.27
C LYS A 42 29.77 6.10 38.00
N GLU A 43 30.76 5.23 38.13
CA GLU A 43 31.35 4.54 36.99
C GLU A 43 30.37 3.56 36.33
N ARG A 44 29.58 2.83 37.13
CA ARG A 44 28.53 1.93 36.65
C ARG A 44 27.43 2.68 35.89
N ILE A 45 26.96 3.80 36.43
CA ILE A 45 25.95 4.65 35.76
C ILE A 45 26.55 5.25 34.47
N THR A 46 27.82 5.67 34.49
CA THR A 46 28.51 6.20 33.30
C THR A 46 28.67 5.14 32.19
N LYS A 47 28.96 3.89 32.56
CA LYS A 47 28.98 2.74 31.63
C LYS A 47 27.60 2.49 31.02
N LYS A 48 26.53 2.58 31.83
CA LYS A 48 25.14 2.47 31.36
C LYS A 48 24.78 3.55 30.33
N VAL A 49 25.21 4.80 30.52
CA VAL A 49 25.01 5.88 29.53
C VAL A 49 25.63 5.50 28.18
N THR A 50 26.84 4.94 28.19
CA THR A 50 27.59 4.58 26.97
C THR A 50 26.95 3.40 26.23
N ASN A 51 26.40 2.42 26.96
CA ASN A 51 25.90 1.17 26.38
C ASN A 51 24.40 1.21 26.01
N GLU A 52 23.57 1.84 26.84
CA GLU A 52 22.09 1.76 26.77
C GLU A 52 21.41 3.13 26.64
N GLY A 53 22.18 4.23 26.70
CA GLY A 53 21.69 5.59 26.53
C GLY A 53 21.26 6.29 27.84
N ASN A 54 20.97 7.59 27.74
CA ASN A 54 20.76 8.46 28.89
C ASN A 54 19.50 8.12 29.72
N GLN A 55 18.41 7.67 29.08
CA GLN A 55 17.17 7.32 29.79
C GLN A 55 17.35 6.08 30.68
N ALA A 56 18.01 5.03 30.16
CA ALA A 56 18.30 3.82 30.95
C ALA A 56 19.29 4.09 32.09
N ALA A 57 20.19 5.06 31.91
CA ALA A 57 21.09 5.52 32.95
C ALA A 57 20.41 6.44 33.98
N ALA A 58 19.38 7.20 33.59
CA ALA A 58 18.62 8.05 34.49
C ALA A 58 17.81 7.20 35.47
N GLU A 59 17.29 6.06 35.02
CA GLU A 59 16.62 5.07 35.87
C GLU A 59 17.57 4.57 36.98
N LEU A 60 18.77 4.14 36.61
CA LEU A 60 19.78 3.69 37.57
C LEU A 60 20.27 4.80 38.50
N LEU A 61 20.29 6.05 38.03
CA LEU A 61 20.64 7.20 38.86
C LEU A 61 19.55 7.46 39.92
N ILE A 62 18.27 7.41 39.52
CA ILE A 62 17.13 7.56 40.42
C ILE A 62 17.14 6.43 41.48
N ASP A 63 17.38 5.19 41.06
CA ASP A 63 17.53 4.04 41.97
C ASP A 63 18.68 4.24 42.98
N ALA A 64 19.81 4.80 42.53
CA ALA A 64 20.96 5.06 43.39
C ALA A 64 20.69 6.20 44.38
N VAL A 65 19.91 7.20 44.00
CA VAL A 65 19.56 8.35 44.84
C VAL A 65 18.55 7.99 45.93
N ILE A 66 17.60 7.09 45.64
CA ILE A 66 16.54 6.63 46.57
C ILE A 66 17.04 5.54 47.54
N ARG A 67 18.25 5.00 47.32
CA ARG A 67 18.80 3.88 48.10
C ARG A 67 19.17 4.30 49.52
N LYS A 68 18.50 3.71 50.52
CA LYS A 68 18.80 3.88 51.95
C LYS A 68 20.09 3.15 52.37
N PRO A 69 20.86 3.66 53.37
CA PRO A 69 20.59 4.85 54.19
C PRO A 69 21.04 6.15 53.53
N HIS A 70 20.22 7.20 53.62
CA HIS A 70 20.56 8.50 53.04
C HIS A 70 21.50 9.33 53.92
N SER A 71 22.33 10.16 53.28
CA SER A 71 23.15 11.16 53.98
C SER A 71 22.30 12.38 54.41
N PRO A 72 22.62 13.06 55.53
CA PRO A 72 21.87 14.23 55.95
C PRO A 72 21.87 15.32 54.86
N GLY A 73 20.69 15.71 54.38
CA GLY A 73 20.53 16.72 53.33
C GLY A 73 20.70 16.21 51.89
N TRP A 74 20.71 14.88 51.67
CA TRP A 74 20.79 14.25 50.36
C TRP A 74 19.79 14.82 49.34
N PHE A 75 18.54 15.04 49.75
CA PHE A 75 17.48 15.52 48.88
C PHE A 75 17.78 16.93 48.37
N ARG A 76 18.25 17.82 49.27
CA ARG A 76 18.69 19.17 48.89
C ARG A 76 19.93 19.13 47.99
N ALA A 77 20.86 18.22 48.23
CA ALA A 77 22.04 18.03 47.37
C ALA A 77 21.65 17.52 45.98
N PHE A 78 20.64 16.64 45.88
CA PHE A 78 20.10 16.15 44.61
C PHE A 78 19.41 17.25 43.82
N VAL A 79 18.56 18.04 44.48
CA VAL A 79 17.90 19.22 43.90
C VAL A 79 18.93 20.24 43.38
N VAL A 80 19.94 20.59 44.19
CA VAL A 80 21.01 21.52 43.77
C VAL A 80 21.80 20.96 42.60
N ALA A 81 22.08 19.65 42.58
CA ALA A 81 22.76 19.01 41.47
C ALA A 81 21.94 19.04 40.16
N LEU A 82 20.61 18.95 40.24
CA LEU A 82 19.73 19.11 39.08
C LEU A 82 19.71 20.55 38.57
N GLU A 83 19.66 21.54 39.48
CA GLU A 83 19.71 22.97 39.13
C GLU A 83 21.06 23.35 38.49
N GLU A 84 22.18 22.92 39.07
CA GLU A 84 23.53 23.20 38.54
C GLU A 84 23.82 22.47 37.21
N ALA A 85 23.19 21.31 36.99
CA ALA A 85 23.29 20.55 35.74
C ALA A 85 22.33 21.03 34.64
N GLY A 86 21.61 22.15 34.83
CA GLY A 86 20.66 22.67 33.84
C GLY A 86 19.38 21.84 33.67
N CYS A 87 19.12 20.89 34.58
CA CYS A 87 17.91 20.07 34.63
C CYS A 87 16.84 20.74 35.52
N GLU A 88 16.60 22.03 35.32
CA GLU A 88 15.76 22.86 36.22
C GLU A 88 14.31 22.36 36.30
N ARG A 89 13.74 21.87 35.17
CA ARG A 89 12.40 21.28 35.16
C ARG A 89 12.32 20.02 36.02
N ALA A 90 13.35 19.16 36.00
CA ALA A 90 13.41 17.99 36.86
C ALA A 90 13.46 18.37 38.34
N ALA A 91 14.14 19.48 38.67
CA ALA A 91 14.14 20.05 40.01
C ALA A 91 12.77 20.60 40.42
N ASP A 92 12.04 21.25 39.51
CA ASP A 92 10.69 21.79 39.76
C ASP A 92 9.66 20.68 40.09
N TYR A 93 9.70 19.52 39.40
CA TYR A 93 8.84 18.36 39.70
C TYR A 93 9.05 17.81 41.11
N ILE A 94 10.29 17.78 41.60
CA ILE A 94 10.60 17.28 42.96
C ILE A 94 10.52 18.38 44.03
N GLN A 95 10.41 19.66 43.65
CA GLN A 95 10.16 20.78 44.56
C GLN A 95 8.66 21.12 44.70
N ASP A 96 7.78 20.31 44.09
CA ASP A 96 6.32 20.52 44.06
C ASP A 96 5.90 21.84 43.38
N LYS A 97 6.75 22.35 42.47
CA LYS A 97 6.49 23.51 41.61
C LYS A 97 5.97 23.03 40.25
N LEU A 98 4.87 22.30 40.27
CA LEU A 98 4.31 21.68 39.07
C LEU A 98 3.79 22.74 38.09
N PRO A 99 4.04 22.60 36.78
CA PRO A 99 3.41 23.44 35.77
C PRO A 99 1.89 23.21 35.75
N GLU A 100 1.11 24.19 35.28
CA GLU A 100 -0.32 23.97 35.04
C GLU A 100 -0.51 22.89 33.97
N PRO A 101 -1.50 21.98 34.10
CA PRO A 101 -1.70 20.88 33.15
C PRO A 101 -1.84 21.33 31.69
N GLU A 102 -2.40 22.52 31.46
CA GLU A 102 -2.53 23.12 30.12
C GLU A 102 -1.14 23.46 29.53
N VAL A 103 -0.23 24.02 30.33
CA VAL A 103 1.13 24.39 29.92
C VAL A 103 1.97 23.13 29.68
N GLU A 104 1.79 22.10 30.51
CA GLU A 104 2.49 20.82 30.35
C GLU A 104 2.04 20.08 29.08
N ALA A 105 0.73 20.00 28.82
CA ALA A 105 0.19 19.40 27.61
C ALA A 105 0.62 20.16 26.33
N GLU A 106 0.67 21.49 26.40
CA GLU A 106 1.15 22.32 25.30
C GLU A 106 2.65 22.09 25.03
N ASN A 107 3.46 21.99 26.08
CA ASN A 107 4.87 21.66 25.94
C ASN A 107 5.09 20.25 25.34
N ASP A 108 4.35 19.24 25.80
CA ASP A 108 4.42 17.87 25.27
C ASP A 108 4.03 17.84 23.78
N TYR A 109 3.02 18.63 23.40
CA TYR A 109 2.66 18.81 22.00
C TYR A 109 3.82 19.39 21.16
N PHE A 110 4.50 20.44 21.64
CA PHE A 110 5.63 21.03 20.93
C PHE A 110 6.87 20.13 20.88
N VAL A 111 7.16 19.40 21.96
CA VAL A 111 8.22 18.37 22.00
C VAL A 111 7.97 17.33 20.90
N ASN A 112 6.75 16.80 20.83
CA ASN A 112 6.36 15.81 19.83
C ASN A 112 6.40 16.38 18.40
N LEU A 113 5.99 17.63 18.21
CA LEU A 113 6.06 18.32 16.92
C LEU A 113 7.51 18.44 16.41
N VAL A 114 8.45 18.83 17.29
CA VAL A 114 9.88 18.91 16.94
C VAL A 114 10.47 17.53 16.66
N GLN A 115 10.07 16.50 17.41
CA GLN A 115 10.49 15.11 17.15
C GLN A 115 9.97 14.59 15.80
N LEU A 116 8.73 14.89 15.44
CA LEU A 116 8.15 14.52 14.14
C LEU A 116 8.86 15.23 12.98
N MET A 117 9.24 16.50 13.18
CA MET A 117 9.88 17.34 12.17
C MET A 117 11.42 17.24 12.16
N TYR A 118 12.01 16.42 13.01
CA TYR A 118 13.46 16.24 13.17
C TYR A 118 14.21 16.01 11.84
N PRO A 119 13.73 15.17 10.89
CA PRO A 119 14.42 14.96 9.60
C PRO A 119 14.53 16.23 8.74
N ARG A 120 13.57 17.15 8.86
CA ARG A 120 13.59 18.45 8.15
C ARG A 120 14.41 19.49 8.91
N LEU A 121 14.26 19.56 10.23
CA LEU A 121 14.97 20.51 11.09
C LEU A 121 16.48 20.27 11.14
N MET A 122 16.94 19.02 10.95
CA MET A 122 18.37 18.70 10.83
C MET A 122 19.06 19.35 9.62
N GLY A 123 18.32 19.94 8.68
CA GLY A 123 18.84 20.70 7.55
C GLY A 123 19.20 22.16 7.84
N MET A 124 18.96 22.64 9.06
CA MET A 124 19.24 24.04 9.44
C MET A 124 20.74 24.36 9.53
N GLN A 125 21.08 25.63 9.37
CA GLN A 125 22.46 26.12 9.58
C GLN A 125 22.78 26.17 11.07
N THR A 126 23.26 25.03 11.61
CA THR A 126 23.45 24.80 13.05
C THR A 126 24.27 25.89 13.74
N LYS A 127 25.34 26.38 13.11
CA LYS A 127 26.22 27.41 13.69
C LYS A 127 25.54 28.77 13.82
N GLU A 128 24.74 29.16 12.83
CA GLU A 128 23.99 30.43 12.87
C GLU A 128 22.87 30.35 13.90
N VAL A 129 22.12 29.25 13.90
CA VAL A 129 21.05 29.00 14.88
C VAL A 129 21.61 28.93 16.30
N LEU A 130 22.76 28.30 16.51
CA LEU A 130 23.39 28.16 17.83
C LEU A 130 23.75 29.51 18.46
N VAL A 131 24.35 30.43 17.70
CA VAL A 131 24.70 31.78 18.19
C VAL A 131 23.45 32.53 18.67
N HIS A 132 22.36 32.45 17.91
CA HIS A 132 21.10 33.08 18.28
C HIS A 132 20.43 32.37 19.48
N CYS A 133 20.47 31.04 19.55
CA CYS A 133 19.98 30.28 20.71
C CYS A 133 20.73 30.62 22.02
N LEU A 134 22.06 30.83 21.96
CA LEU A 134 22.83 31.29 23.11
C LEU A 134 22.46 32.72 23.51
N SER A 135 22.24 33.62 22.54
CA SER A 135 21.84 35.01 22.80
C SER A 135 20.44 35.13 23.45
N GLN A 136 19.51 34.25 23.07
CA GLN A 136 18.14 34.17 23.61
C GLN A 136 18.05 33.35 24.91
N LYS A 137 19.20 32.91 25.46
CA LYS A 137 19.31 32.05 26.66
C LYS A 137 18.49 30.74 26.55
N LEU A 138 18.38 30.18 25.34
CA LEU A 138 17.77 28.86 25.12
C LEU A 138 18.73 27.71 25.44
N LEU A 139 20.03 27.97 25.41
CA LEU A 139 21.10 27.02 25.68
C LEU A 139 22.15 27.65 26.60
N THR A 140 22.85 26.82 27.37
CA THR A 140 23.97 27.30 28.20
C THR A 140 25.27 27.41 27.38
N GLN A 141 26.26 28.13 27.90
CA GLN A 141 27.57 28.24 27.25
C GLN A 141 28.25 26.87 27.10
N ALA A 142 28.09 25.97 28.08
CA ALA A 142 28.60 24.61 28.04
C ALA A 142 27.91 23.77 26.95
N ASP A 143 26.60 23.95 26.77
CA ASP A 143 25.86 23.28 25.69
C ASP A 143 26.33 23.76 24.31
N GLY A 144 26.63 25.06 24.18
CA GLY A 144 27.19 25.64 22.96
C GLY A 144 28.51 24.99 22.56
N GLU A 145 29.43 24.84 23.51
CA GLU A 145 30.74 24.21 23.27
C GLU A 145 30.61 22.74 22.85
N ILE A 146 29.67 21.99 23.44
CA ILE A 146 29.40 20.60 23.07
C ILE A 146 28.80 20.50 21.66
N ILE A 147 27.86 21.37 21.32
CA ILE A 147 27.22 21.40 20.00
C ILE A 147 28.25 21.80 18.93
N ASP A 148 29.09 22.80 19.20
CA ASP A 148 30.16 23.21 18.29
C ASP A 148 31.20 22.11 18.08
N ALA A 149 31.63 21.43 19.15
CA ALA A 149 32.54 20.28 19.06
C ALA A 149 31.92 19.12 18.27
N THR A 150 30.64 18.81 18.51
CA THR A 150 29.90 17.76 17.79
C THR A 150 29.75 18.11 16.31
N THR A 151 29.46 19.38 16.02
CA THR A 151 29.31 19.91 14.65
C THR A 151 30.63 19.85 13.89
N ALA A 152 31.74 20.17 14.54
CA ALA A 152 33.08 20.12 13.96
C ALA A 152 33.55 18.68 13.69
N ASN A 153 33.25 17.74 14.60
CA ASN A 153 33.74 16.36 14.53
C ASN A 153 32.85 15.41 13.73
N GLN A 154 31.52 15.59 13.77
CA GLN A 154 30.53 14.64 13.23
C GLN A 154 29.62 15.26 12.16
N GLY A 155 29.80 16.54 11.85
CA GLY A 155 29.09 17.26 10.79
C GLY A 155 27.82 17.98 11.26
N SER A 156 27.36 18.95 10.44
CA SER A 156 26.27 19.87 10.78
C SER A 156 24.95 19.19 11.09
N ARG A 157 24.62 18.06 10.44
CA ARG A 157 23.36 17.34 10.70
C ARG A 157 23.32 16.73 12.10
N VAL A 158 24.44 16.18 12.56
CA VAL A 158 24.53 15.57 13.89
C VAL A 158 24.54 16.66 14.97
N GLY A 159 25.26 17.76 14.73
CA GLY A 159 25.19 18.96 15.56
C GLY A 159 23.79 19.57 15.65
N ALA A 160 23.05 19.63 14.54
CA ALA A 160 21.66 20.10 14.51
C ALA A 160 20.73 19.24 15.36
N GLY A 161 20.88 17.91 15.29
CA GLY A 161 20.13 17.01 16.17
C GLY A 161 20.46 17.23 17.64
N GLU A 162 21.74 17.39 17.95
CA GLU A 162 22.18 17.61 19.33
C GLU A 162 21.71 18.96 19.90
N LEU A 163 21.59 19.98 19.04
CA LEU A 163 20.96 21.27 19.37
C LEU A 163 19.46 21.11 19.68
N LEU A 164 18.71 20.39 18.84
CA LEU A 164 17.26 20.18 19.04
C LEU A 164 16.97 19.40 20.33
N ARG A 165 17.76 18.37 20.64
CA ARG A 165 17.60 17.59 21.88
C ARG A 165 17.75 18.42 23.14
N ARG A 166 18.58 19.46 23.12
CA ARG A 166 18.81 20.34 24.26
C ARG A 166 17.75 21.43 24.36
N ILE A 167 17.34 22.02 23.25
CA ILE A 167 16.32 23.11 23.24
C ILE A 167 14.97 22.64 23.78
N VAL A 168 14.55 21.43 23.41
CA VAL A 168 13.26 20.83 23.82
C VAL A 168 13.15 20.62 25.33
N ARG A 169 14.27 20.65 26.06
CA ARG A 169 14.34 20.49 27.52
C ARG A 169 14.33 21.81 28.28
N GLY A 170 14.34 22.94 27.58
CA GLY A 170 14.32 24.28 28.19
C GLY A 170 13.03 24.56 28.97
N ARG A 171 13.04 25.64 29.76
CA ARG A 171 11.85 26.15 30.48
C ARG A 171 10.73 26.57 29.52
N ASP A 172 9.54 26.74 30.08
CA ASP A 172 8.32 27.14 29.36
C ASP A 172 8.55 28.36 28.46
N GLY A 173 7.96 28.31 27.25
CA GLY A 173 8.15 29.32 26.22
C GLY A 173 9.40 29.13 25.34
N TRP A 174 10.14 28.02 25.49
CA TRP A 174 11.28 27.70 24.61
C TRP A 174 10.87 27.63 23.14
N PHE A 175 9.67 27.10 22.84
CA PHE A 175 9.18 26.93 21.47
C PHE A 175 8.96 28.27 20.76
N SER A 176 8.34 29.24 21.44
CA SER A 176 8.16 30.60 20.89
C SER A 176 9.49 31.27 20.58
N LYS A 177 10.44 31.20 21.52
CA LYS A 177 11.79 31.75 21.33
C LYS A 177 12.55 31.04 20.22
N PHE A 178 12.36 29.73 20.07
CA PHE A 178 12.97 28.97 18.98
C PHE A 178 12.40 29.35 17.62
N LEU A 179 11.09 29.59 17.53
CA LEU A 179 10.46 30.13 16.33
C LEU A 179 10.99 31.53 15.97
N ASP A 180 11.22 32.38 16.98
CA ASP A 180 11.83 33.70 16.78
C ASP A 180 13.27 33.58 16.24
N VAL A 181 14.06 32.62 16.76
CA VAL A 181 15.41 32.34 16.24
C VAL A 181 15.38 31.85 14.79
N LEU A 182 14.43 30.98 14.42
CA LEU A 182 14.28 30.51 13.04
C LEU A 182 13.91 31.65 12.08
N ARG A 183 13.10 32.62 12.55
CA ARG A 183 12.76 33.82 11.79
C ARG A 183 13.96 34.77 11.63
N GLU A 184 14.70 35.02 12.71
CA GLU A 184 15.90 35.87 12.69
C GLU A 184 17.03 35.30 11.81
N THR A 185 17.18 33.98 11.81
CA THR A 185 18.17 33.26 10.97
C THR A 185 17.68 32.99 9.54
N LYS A 186 16.53 33.55 9.14
CA LYS A 186 15.94 33.43 7.79
C LYS A 186 15.57 32.00 7.36
N HIS A 187 15.28 31.11 8.31
CA HIS A 187 14.78 29.76 8.05
C HIS A 187 13.25 29.74 7.91
N GLU A 188 12.70 30.57 7.01
CA GLU A 188 11.25 30.80 6.84
C GLU A 188 10.46 29.52 6.50
N THR A 189 11.06 28.60 5.76
CA THR A 189 10.42 27.31 5.42
C THR A 189 10.28 26.40 6.63
N LEU A 190 11.23 26.44 7.57
CA LEU A 190 11.16 25.65 8.81
C LEU A 190 10.19 26.30 9.80
N TYR A 191 10.14 27.64 9.82
CA TYR A 191 9.15 28.40 10.58
C TYR A 191 7.72 28.12 10.09
N SER A 192 7.48 28.12 8.77
CA SER A 192 6.16 27.81 8.20
C SER A 192 5.74 26.37 8.48
N ASP A 193 6.69 25.43 8.40
CA ASP A 193 6.43 24.02 8.67
C ASP A 193 6.03 23.78 10.15
N LEU A 194 6.66 24.50 11.09
CA LEU A 194 6.35 24.38 12.53
C LEU A 194 5.09 25.15 12.95
N THR A 195 4.72 26.22 12.25
CA THR A 195 3.54 27.04 12.56
C THR A 195 2.29 26.67 11.75
N GLY A 196 2.41 25.78 10.76
CA GLY A 196 1.31 25.37 9.87
C GLY A 196 0.81 26.48 8.93
N SER A 197 1.57 27.57 8.80
CA SER A 197 1.18 28.73 7.98
C SER A 197 1.57 28.51 6.52
N SER A 198 0.62 28.68 5.59
CA SER A 198 0.89 28.69 4.14
C SER A 198 1.84 29.85 3.78
N PRO A 199 2.80 29.68 2.85
CA PRO A 199 3.73 30.74 2.45
C PRO A 199 3.07 32.01 1.87
N ASP A 200 1.76 31.98 1.56
CA ASP A 200 1.04 33.05 0.86
C ASP A 200 0.34 34.09 1.77
N CYS A 201 0.47 34.01 3.09
CA CYS A 201 -0.17 34.97 4.01
C CYS A 201 0.83 35.92 4.68
N TYR A 202 1.45 36.82 3.92
CA TYR A 202 2.15 37.98 4.48
C TYR A 202 1.72 39.29 3.81
N LYS A 203 0.51 39.74 4.14
CA LYS A 203 0.13 41.16 4.13
C LYS A 203 -0.92 41.44 5.20
N GLN A 204 -0.48 41.59 6.45
CA GLN A 204 -0.90 42.60 7.44
C GLN A 204 -0.45 42.15 8.82
N GLY A 205 0.25 43.04 9.52
CA GLY A 205 0.72 42.80 10.89
C GLY A 205 -0.45 42.70 11.85
N SER A 206 -0.58 41.56 12.50
CA SER A 206 -1.34 41.39 13.73
C SER A 206 -0.83 40.12 14.42
N ASP A 207 -0.51 40.24 15.71
CA ASP A 207 -0.02 39.15 16.58
C ASP A 207 -0.88 37.89 16.43
N VAL A 208 -0.28 36.81 15.96
CA VAL A 208 -0.91 35.49 15.87
C VAL A 208 -0.89 34.86 17.26
N LYS A 209 -2.05 34.82 17.92
CA LYS A 209 -2.24 34.01 19.14
C LYS A 209 -2.09 32.53 18.80
N LEU A 210 -1.26 31.81 19.56
CA LEU A 210 -1.16 30.34 19.49
C LEU A 210 -2.50 29.67 19.81
N PRO A 211 -2.79 28.48 19.25
CA PRO A 211 -4.06 27.79 19.46
C PRO A 211 -4.13 27.20 20.87
N SER A 212 -4.97 27.76 21.75
CA SER A 212 -5.23 27.20 23.08
C SER A 212 -6.18 25.99 23.00
N LEU A 213 -5.75 24.84 23.53
CA LEU A 213 -6.58 23.65 23.73
C LEU A 213 -7.49 23.82 24.95
N LYS A 214 -8.77 24.15 24.74
CA LYS A 214 -9.81 23.96 25.77
C LYS A 214 -10.79 22.90 25.29
N VAL A 215 -10.82 21.77 25.99
CA VAL A 215 -11.80 20.70 25.80
C VAL A 215 -12.63 20.62 27.08
N GLU A 216 -13.90 21.05 27.04
CA GLU A 216 -14.87 20.73 28.07
C GLU A 216 -15.57 19.39 27.77
N PRO A 217 -15.85 18.55 28.77
CA PRO A 217 -16.47 17.26 28.57
C PRO A 217 -18.00 17.38 28.48
N THR A 218 -18.57 16.96 27.36
CA THR A 218 -20.02 16.76 27.22
C THR A 218 -20.45 15.44 27.87
N GLY A 219 -21.06 15.52 29.04
CA GLY A 219 -21.95 14.49 29.58
C GLY A 219 -23.40 14.90 29.33
N SER A 220 -24.20 14.00 28.76
CA SER A 220 -25.64 14.18 28.60
C SER A 220 -26.40 13.16 29.44
N GLU A 221 -27.19 13.62 30.40
CA GLU A 221 -28.43 12.95 30.81
C GLU A 221 -29.55 13.98 30.88
N ALA A 222 -30.72 13.55 30.42
CA ALA A 222 -31.92 14.35 30.20
C ALA A 222 -32.73 14.56 31.49
N THR A 223 -33.50 15.66 31.59
CA THR A 223 -34.99 15.66 31.62
C THR A 223 -35.61 17.00 32.06
N THR A 224 -36.66 17.40 31.32
CA THR A 224 -37.92 18.10 31.67
C THR A 224 -37.96 19.46 32.40
N GLU A 225 -38.51 20.41 31.63
CA GLU A 225 -39.66 21.31 31.91
C GLU A 225 -39.59 22.55 32.85
N GLU A 226 -40.35 23.55 32.40
CA GLU A 226 -40.87 24.76 33.05
C GLU A 226 -40.03 26.07 33.07
N SER A 227 -40.30 26.91 32.06
CA SER A 227 -40.44 28.38 32.17
C SER A 227 -41.59 28.76 33.14
N PRO A 228 -41.75 30.00 33.68
CA PRO A 228 -41.28 31.27 33.11
C PRO A 228 -40.84 32.38 34.10
N ALA A 229 -40.42 33.50 33.50
CA ALA A 229 -40.67 34.88 33.91
C ALA A 229 -39.54 35.69 34.61
N LYS A 230 -39.00 36.59 33.76
CA LYS A 230 -38.93 38.05 33.94
C LYS A 230 -37.80 38.66 34.79
N ALA A 231 -36.84 39.19 34.03
CA ALA A 231 -36.62 40.64 33.83
C ALA A 231 -35.28 41.17 34.36
N ALA A 232 -34.35 41.45 33.45
CA ALA A 232 -33.76 42.79 33.23
C ALA A 232 -32.68 42.76 32.13
N SER A 233 -33.12 43.12 30.92
CA SER A 233 -32.42 43.87 29.86
C SER A 233 -30.96 43.55 29.49
N CYS A 234 -30.81 42.86 28.37
CA CYS A 234 -30.00 43.34 27.23
C CYS A 234 -30.61 42.72 25.96
N ASP A 235 -31.67 43.36 25.44
CA ASP A 235 -32.39 42.88 24.25
C ASP A 235 -31.74 43.37 22.95
N CYS A 236 -31.54 42.41 22.05
CA CYS A 236 -31.18 42.58 20.66
C CYS A 236 -32.41 43.07 19.86
N PRO A 237 -32.28 43.98 18.88
CA PRO A 237 -33.34 44.16 17.88
C PRO A 237 -32.89 43.83 16.45
N GLN A 238 -33.66 42.95 15.82
CA GLN A 238 -33.95 43.04 14.39
C GLN A 238 -34.89 44.22 14.15
N GLU A 239 -34.62 45.06 13.15
CA GLU A 239 -35.64 45.56 12.21
C GLU A 239 -35.00 46.28 11.01
N LEU A 240 -35.70 46.18 9.88
CA LEU A 240 -35.47 46.87 8.61
C LEU A 240 -35.78 48.37 8.73
N ILE A 241 -34.94 49.24 8.15
CA ILE A 241 -35.38 50.47 7.45
C ILE A 241 -34.50 50.69 6.22
N ALA A 242 -35.14 50.64 5.06
CA ALA A 242 -34.65 51.21 3.81
C ALA A 242 -34.76 52.74 3.86
N ASP A 243 -33.84 53.45 3.19
CA ASP A 243 -34.19 54.38 2.10
C ASP A 243 -33.00 55.23 1.70
N LEU A 244 -32.81 55.39 0.39
CA LEU A 244 -32.96 56.70 -0.25
C LEU A 244 -33.20 56.50 -1.76
N TYR A 245 -34.43 56.83 -2.15
CA TYR A 245 -34.95 57.17 -3.49
C TYR A 245 -35.40 56.08 -4.47
N LYS A 246 -36.68 55.70 -4.29
CA LYS A 246 -37.82 55.87 -5.23
C LYS A 246 -37.56 55.71 -6.74
N GLY A 247 -38.25 54.72 -7.32
CA GLY A 247 -39.53 55.00 -7.98
C GLY A 247 -39.57 55.07 -9.53
N ALA A 248 -40.32 54.13 -10.08
CA ALA A 248 -41.23 54.24 -11.24
C ALA A 248 -40.67 54.11 -12.68
N SER A 249 -41.02 52.95 -13.25
CA SER A 249 -41.93 52.82 -14.40
C SER A 249 -41.40 52.93 -15.83
N THR A 250 -41.74 51.87 -16.58
CA THR A 250 -42.15 51.85 -18.01
C THR A 250 -41.13 52.21 -19.08
N LYS A 251 -40.74 51.20 -19.88
CA LYS A 251 -41.09 51.03 -21.32
C LYS A 251 -40.15 50.03 -22.01
N GLU A 252 -40.71 48.97 -22.60
CA GLU A 252 -40.22 48.47 -23.89
C GLU A 252 -40.30 49.64 -24.92
N PRO A 253 -39.39 49.78 -25.91
CA PRO A 253 -39.42 48.87 -27.07
C PRO A 253 -38.11 48.65 -27.85
N GLN A 254 -38.10 47.51 -28.58
CA GLN A 254 -37.72 47.33 -29.99
C GLN A 254 -36.36 47.79 -30.56
N SER A 255 -35.72 46.78 -31.16
CA SER A 255 -35.33 46.68 -32.59
C SER A 255 -34.03 47.29 -33.14
N ASN A 256 -33.53 46.54 -34.14
CA ASN A 256 -32.67 46.91 -35.27
C ASN A 256 -31.16 46.95 -35.00
N SER A 257 -30.43 45.89 -35.36
CA SER A 257 -29.91 45.56 -36.71
C SER A 257 -28.73 46.44 -37.12
N LEU A 258 -27.59 45.78 -37.38
CA LEU A 258 -26.72 45.90 -38.57
C LEU A 258 -25.26 45.59 -38.21
N ASP A 259 -24.77 44.50 -38.79
CA ASP A 259 -23.36 44.29 -39.17
C ASP A 259 -22.96 45.43 -40.16
N PRO A 260 -21.68 45.84 -40.31
CA PRO A 260 -20.67 44.94 -40.86
C PRO A 260 -19.18 45.21 -40.48
N SER A 261 -18.33 44.25 -40.89
CA SER A 261 -16.95 44.43 -41.37
C SER A 261 -15.76 44.30 -40.38
N GLN A 262 -15.08 43.16 -40.48
CA GLN A 262 -13.62 42.97 -40.30
C GLN A 262 -12.81 43.70 -41.43
N PRO A 263 -11.46 43.83 -41.42
CA PRO A 263 -10.46 43.05 -40.66
C PRO A 263 -9.24 43.81 -40.07
N ASP A 264 -8.37 42.99 -39.44
CA ASP A 264 -6.91 43.11 -39.22
C ASP A 264 -6.35 43.81 -37.96
N GLY A 265 -5.61 42.99 -37.18
CA GLY A 265 -4.24 43.36 -36.79
C GLY A 265 -3.92 43.54 -35.30
N THR A 266 -3.34 42.49 -34.71
CA THR A 266 -2.30 42.50 -33.64
C THR A 266 -2.64 42.91 -32.18
N ASP A 267 -2.51 41.89 -31.31
CA ASP A 267 -1.94 41.84 -29.95
C ASP A 267 -2.06 43.04 -29.00
N SER A 268 -2.84 42.86 -27.93
CA SER A 268 -2.37 42.97 -26.54
C SER A 268 -3.43 42.45 -25.58
N GLY A 269 -2.99 41.78 -24.52
CA GLY A 269 -3.83 40.98 -23.64
C GLY A 269 -4.78 41.76 -22.74
N THR A 270 -5.81 41.07 -22.24
CA THR A 270 -6.33 41.22 -20.89
C THR A 270 -7.40 40.17 -20.58
N ALA A 271 -7.45 39.82 -19.29
CA ALA A 271 -8.61 39.35 -18.54
C ALA A 271 -9.18 37.97 -18.88
N ALA A 272 -8.95 37.07 -17.93
CA ALA A 272 -9.66 35.82 -17.75
C ALA A 272 -11.18 36.01 -17.91
N LYS A 273 -11.72 35.49 -19.01
CA LYS A 273 -13.15 35.22 -19.12
C LYS A 273 -13.53 34.15 -18.10
N SER A 274 -14.52 34.47 -17.28
CA SER A 274 -15.32 33.54 -16.48
C SER A 274 -15.69 32.28 -17.28
N PRO A 275 -15.67 31.07 -16.68
CA PRO A 275 -15.95 29.84 -17.41
C PRO A 275 -17.44 29.72 -17.72
N GLU A 276 -17.84 30.17 -18.91
CA GLU A 276 -19.10 29.84 -19.54
C GLU A 276 -19.24 28.31 -19.70
N LYS A 277 -20.49 27.82 -19.68
CA LYS A 277 -20.95 26.41 -19.75
C LYS A 277 -19.93 25.44 -20.35
N ALA A 278 -19.32 24.58 -19.53
CA ALA A 278 -18.53 23.46 -20.01
C ALA A 278 -19.45 22.37 -20.59
N ASP A 279 -19.88 22.54 -21.84
CA ASP A 279 -20.63 21.53 -22.56
C ASP A 279 -19.73 20.32 -22.89
N ILE A 280 -20.27 19.12 -22.69
CA ILE A 280 -19.56 17.87 -22.99
C ILE A 280 -19.61 17.66 -24.51
N VAL A 281 -18.51 17.96 -25.20
CA VAL A 281 -18.37 17.72 -26.64
C VAL A 281 -17.64 16.40 -26.89
N LEU A 282 -18.25 15.52 -27.68
CA LEU A 282 -17.62 14.30 -28.17
C LEU A 282 -16.99 14.55 -29.54
N ARG A 283 -15.87 13.86 -29.83
CA ARG A 283 -15.31 13.78 -31.18
C ARG A 283 -16.20 12.92 -32.08
N ASP A 284 -16.08 13.06 -33.40
CA ASP A 284 -16.94 12.34 -34.35
C ASP A 284 -16.90 10.82 -34.16
N TYR A 285 -15.69 10.25 -34.00
CA TYR A 285 -15.54 8.81 -33.75
C TYR A 285 -16.12 8.39 -32.39
N GLN A 286 -16.14 9.28 -31.40
CA GLN A 286 -16.72 9.03 -30.07
C GLN A 286 -18.25 9.06 -30.15
N ALA A 287 -18.82 10.03 -30.87
CA ALA A 287 -20.25 10.14 -31.09
C ALA A 287 -20.82 8.94 -31.85
N GLU A 288 -20.08 8.43 -32.86
CA GLU A 288 -20.49 7.26 -33.63
C GLU A 288 -20.61 5.99 -32.77
N VAL A 289 -19.60 5.71 -31.94
CA VAL A 289 -19.63 4.51 -31.07
C VAL A 289 -20.62 4.64 -29.91
N ALA A 290 -20.94 5.86 -29.49
CA ALA A 290 -21.91 6.13 -28.42
C ALA A 290 -23.36 5.99 -28.88
N ARG A 291 -23.66 6.21 -30.17
CA ARG A 291 -25.03 6.30 -30.71
C ARG A 291 -25.97 5.17 -30.26
N PRO A 292 -25.60 3.87 -30.36
CA PRO A 292 -26.52 2.81 -29.94
C PRO A 292 -26.81 2.82 -28.42
N ALA A 293 -25.85 3.24 -27.59
CA ALA A 293 -26.09 3.38 -26.15
C ALA A 293 -27.06 4.54 -25.86
N LEU A 294 -27.00 5.63 -26.63
CA LEU A 294 -27.94 6.75 -26.49
C LEU A 294 -29.38 6.34 -26.89
N GLU A 295 -29.53 5.32 -27.73
CA GLU A 295 -30.81 4.69 -28.09
C GLU A 295 -31.29 3.65 -27.04
N GLY A 296 -30.59 3.51 -25.91
CA GLY A 296 -30.94 2.55 -24.85
C GLY A 296 -30.48 1.11 -25.09
N LYS A 297 -29.63 0.85 -26.09
CA LYS A 297 -29.10 -0.50 -26.37
C LYS A 297 -27.91 -0.84 -25.47
N ASN A 298 -27.83 -2.09 -25.06
CA ASN A 298 -26.64 -2.63 -24.38
C ASN A 298 -25.51 -2.81 -25.39
N ILE A 299 -24.33 -2.24 -25.14
CA ILE A 299 -23.19 -2.32 -26.06
C ILE A 299 -21.85 -2.45 -25.34
N ILE A 300 -20.84 -2.90 -26.10
CA ILE A 300 -19.44 -2.81 -25.72
C ILE A 300 -18.77 -1.78 -26.62
N ILE A 301 -18.12 -0.77 -26.02
CA ILE A 301 -17.26 0.19 -26.73
C ILE A 301 -15.81 -0.29 -26.60
N CYS A 302 -15.24 -0.69 -27.74
CA CYS A 302 -13.85 -1.06 -27.88
C CYS A 302 -13.07 0.08 -28.55
N LEU A 303 -12.35 0.88 -27.75
CA LEU A 303 -11.51 1.96 -28.27
C LEU A 303 -10.12 1.94 -27.62
N PRO A 304 -9.04 2.19 -28.39
CA PRO A 304 -7.66 2.17 -27.87
C PRO A 304 -7.43 3.07 -26.64
N THR A 305 -6.40 2.79 -25.86
CA THR A 305 -6.02 3.62 -24.71
C THR A 305 -5.72 5.06 -25.13
N GLY A 306 -6.19 6.05 -24.35
CA GLY A 306 -6.03 7.48 -24.68
C GLY A 306 -7.10 8.05 -25.63
N SER A 307 -8.03 7.24 -26.14
CA SER A 307 -9.14 7.69 -27.01
C SER A 307 -10.28 8.44 -26.29
N GLY A 308 -10.22 8.57 -24.97
CA GLY A 308 -11.27 9.22 -24.16
C GLY A 308 -12.48 8.34 -23.87
N LYS A 309 -12.31 7.04 -23.64
CA LYS A 309 -13.41 6.11 -23.27
C LYS A 309 -14.27 6.61 -22.11
N THR A 310 -13.62 7.09 -21.04
CA THR A 310 -14.31 7.59 -19.85
C THR A 310 -15.15 8.82 -20.17
N ARG A 311 -14.67 9.73 -21.04
CA ARG A 311 -15.47 10.88 -21.51
C ARG A 311 -16.74 10.46 -22.26
N VAL A 312 -16.66 9.41 -23.08
CA VAL A 312 -17.83 8.82 -23.76
C VAL A 312 -18.83 8.29 -22.74
N ALA A 313 -18.36 7.62 -21.70
CA ALA A 313 -19.21 7.13 -20.61
C ALA A 313 -19.93 8.28 -19.89
N VAL A 314 -19.22 9.36 -19.53
CA VAL A 314 -19.84 10.53 -18.90
C VAL A 314 -20.94 11.14 -19.79
N TYR A 315 -20.69 11.26 -21.10
CA TYR A 315 -21.70 11.77 -22.04
C TYR A 315 -22.96 10.89 -22.09
N ILE A 316 -22.77 9.57 -22.19
CA ILE A 316 -23.89 8.61 -22.19
C ILE A 316 -24.65 8.67 -20.85
N THR A 317 -23.94 8.72 -19.73
CA THR A 317 -24.54 8.86 -18.39
C THR A 317 -25.38 10.12 -18.27
N LYS A 318 -24.87 11.27 -18.72
CA LYS A 318 -25.62 12.53 -18.71
C LYS A 318 -26.90 12.41 -19.54
N LYS A 319 -26.80 11.95 -20.78
CA LYS A 319 -27.95 11.83 -21.69
C LYS A 319 -28.99 10.83 -21.18
N HIS A 320 -28.56 9.70 -20.62
CA HIS A 320 -29.44 8.72 -19.99
C HIS A 320 -30.25 9.34 -18.86
N LEU A 321 -29.57 10.06 -17.95
CA LEU A 321 -30.23 10.73 -16.83
C LEU A 321 -31.12 11.90 -17.26
N ASP A 322 -30.70 12.69 -18.25
CA ASP A 322 -31.48 13.80 -18.82
C ASP A 322 -32.80 13.27 -19.41
N ASN A 323 -32.73 12.20 -20.21
CA ASN A 323 -33.90 11.57 -20.83
C ASN A 323 -34.87 11.02 -19.77
N ARG A 324 -34.35 10.30 -18.76
CA ARG A 324 -35.18 9.77 -17.65
C ARG A 324 -35.87 10.88 -16.87
N ARG A 325 -35.17 11.98 -16.59
CA ARG A 325 -35.75 13.16 -15.92
C ARG A 325 -36.84 13.81 -16.77
N ALA A 326 -36.64 13.91 -18.09
CA ALA A 326 -37.65 14.43 -19.01
C ALA A 326 -38.90 13.55 -19.08
N GLU A 327 -38.75 12.23 -18.90
CA GLU A 327 -39.85 11.26 -18.80
C GLU A 327 -40.50 11.19 -17.40
N GLY A 328 -40.04 11.99 -16.44
CA GLY A 328 -40.54 11.98 -15.06
C GLY A 328 -40.14 10.71 -14.27
N GLN A 329 -39.11 10.00 -14.71
CA GLN A 329 -38.63 8.75 -14.09
C GLN A 329 -37.33 8.99 -13.32
N SER A 330 -37.11 8.20 -12.26
CA SER A 330 -35.83 8.22 -11.55
C SER A 330 -34.73 7.57 -12.39
N GLY A 331 -33.55 8.18 -12.39
CA GLY A 331 -32.35 7.67 -13.05
C GLY A 331 -31.28 7.35 -12.00
N LYS A 332 -30.75 6.13 -12.03
CA LYS A 332 -29.62 5.73 -11.18
C LYS A 332 -28.57 5.01 -12.00
N VAL A 333 -27.32 5.47 -11.88
CA VAL A 333 -26.19 4.97 -12.65
C VAL A 333 -25.10 4.48 -11.70
N VAL A 334 -24.58 3.28 -11.96
CA VAL A 334 -23.40 2.77 -11.27
C VAL A 334 -22.27 2.57 -12.27
N VAL A 335 -21.08 3.08 -11.92
CA VAL A 335 -19.84 2.94 -12.69
C VAL A 335 -18.93 1.99 -11.92
N LEU A 336 -18.71 0.80 -12.48
CA LEU A 336 -17.95 -0.27 -11.87
C LEU A 336 -16.51 -0.29 -12.39
N VAL A 337 -15.55 -0.17 -11.47
CA VAL A 337 -14.11 -0.26 -11.76
C VAL A 337 -13.47 -1.45 -11.04
N ASN A 338 -12.33 -1.92 -11.56
CA ASN A 338 -11.62 -3.10 -11.05
C ASN A 338 -10.52 -2.76 -10.03
N LYS A 339 -10.11 -1.49 -9.94
CA LYS A 339 -9.06 -1.00 -9.03
C LYS A 339 -9.55 0.19 -8.21
N ILE A 340 -9.06 0.30 -6.97
CA ILE A 340 -9.43 1.40 -6.06
C ILE A 340 -9.01 2.78 -6.61
N PRO A 341 -7.78 2.99 -7.12
CA PRO A 341 -7.37 4.30 -7.66
C PRO A 341 -8.25 4.82 -8.81
N LEU A 342 -8.88 3.92 -9.59
CA LEU A 342 -9.79 4.30 -10.67
C LEU A 342 -11.06 4.98 -10.17
N VAL A 343 -11.50 4.67 -8.94
CA VAL A 343 -12.69 5.29 -8.33
C VAL A 343 -12.45 6.79 -8.19
N GLU A 344 -11.35 7.17 -7.53
CA GLU A 344 -10.98 8.58 -7.34
C GLU A 344 -10.68 9.26 -8.67
N GLN A 345 -9.95 8.59 -9.56
CA GLN A 345 -9.59 9.13 -10.87
C GLN A 345 -10.84 9.46 -11.70
N HIS A 346 -11.78 8.53 -11.85
CA HIS A 346 -13.00 8.77 -12.62
C HIS A 346 -13.89 9.81 -11.96
N TYR A 347 -13.95 9.82 -10.62
CA TYR A 347 -14.70 10.82 -9.87
C TYR A 347 -14.16 12.23 -10.12
N VAL A 348 -12.89 12.49 -9.83
CA VAL A 348 -12.31 13.85 -9.87
C VAL A 348 -12.10 14.35 -11.31
N ALA A 349 -11.58 13.50 -12.22
CA ALA A 349 -11.15 13.95 -13.53
C ALA A 349 -12.29 14.03 -14.56
N GLU A 350 -13.34 13.21 -14.42
CA GLU A 350 -14.36 13.04 -15.47
C GLU A 350 -15.79 13.25 -14.94
N PHE A 351 -16.29 12.43 -14.01
CA PHE A 351 -17.71 12.46 -13.65
C PHE A 351 -18.12 13.70 -12.84
N LEU A 352 -17.35 14.09 -11.83
CA LEU A 352 -17.70 15.23 -10.96
C LEU A 352 -17.71 16.56 -11.72
N PRO A 353 -16.70 16.93 -12.55
CA PRO A 353 -16.67 18.21 -13.24
C PRO A 353 -17.88 18.44 -14.16
N PHE A 354 -18.37 17.38 -14.82
CA PHE A 354 -19.44 17.50 -15.81
C PHE A 354 -20.86 17.24 -15.27
N LEU A 355 -21.00 16.49 -14.16
CA LEU A 355 -22.32 16.07 -13.66
C LEU A 355 -22.75 16.74 -12.35
N LYS A 356 -21.82 17.24 -11.51
CA LYS A 356 -22.12 17.79 -10.17
C LYS A 356 -23.19 18.88 -10.15
N ARG A 357 -23.30 19.67 -11.22
CA ARG A 357 -24.27 20.78 -11.32
C ARG A 357 -25.72 20.30 -11.46
N ALA A 358 -25.93 19.11 -12.03
CA ALA A 358 -27.27 18.60 -12.35
C ALA A 358 -27.66 17.34 -11.56
N TYR A 359 -26.67 16.61 -11.04
CA TYR A 359 -26.84 15.30 -10.42
C TYR A 359 -25.92 15.13 -9.22
N LYS A 360 -26.36 14.32 -8.25
CA LYS A 360 -25.56 13.91 -7.10
C LYS A 360 -24.63 12.77 -7.50
N VAL A 361 -23.33 13.03 -7.41
CA VAL A 361 -22.26 12.07 -7.76
C VAL A 361 -21.49 11.71 -6.52
N GLU A 362 -21.37 10.42 -6.24
CA GLU A 362 -20.61 9.92 -5.10
C GLU A 362 -19.65 8.79 -5.49
N ARG A 363 -18.60 8.61 -4.69
CA ARG A 363 -17.58 7.57 -4.86
C ARG A 363 -17.53 6.64 -3.66
N VAL A 364 -17.34 5.35 -3.90
CA VAL A 364 -17.28 4.33 -2.84
C VAL A 364 -16.19 3.31 -3.15
N SER A 365 -15.24 3.12 -2.23
CA SER A 365 -14.20 2.09 -2.32
C SER A 365 -14.04 1.37 -0.98
N GLY A 366 -13.35 0.23 -0.98
CA GLY A 366 -12.99 -0.48 0.27
C GLY A 366 -12.15 0.38 1.23
N ASP A 367 -11.38 1.33 0.69
CA ASP A 367 -10.57 2.28 1.48
C ASP A 367 -11.35 3.52 1.96
N SER A 368 -12.62 3.67 1.59
CA SER A 368 -13.41 4.86 1.97
C SER A 368 -13.90 4.71 3.42
N PRO A 369 -13.61 5.65 4.35
CA PRO A 369 -14.08 5.61 5.73
C PRO A 369 -15.56 6.04 5.84
N LEU A 370 -16.43 5.44 5.04
CA LEU A 370 -17.84 5.78 5.00
C LEU A 370 -18.55 5.09 6.17
N LYS A 371 -19.11 5.88 7.09
CA LYS A 371 -19.98 5.41 8.19
C LYS A 371 -21.43 5.15 7.74
N ILE A 372 -21.70 5.18 6.44
CA ILE A 372 -23.03 5.13 5.84
C ILE A 372 -23.13 3.83 5.02
N SER A 373 -24.25 3.11 5.14
CA SER A 373 -24.48 1.89 4.37
C SER A 373 -24.55 2.17 2.86
N PHE A 374 -24.02 1.26 2.03
CA PHE A 374 -24.04 1.42 0.58
C PHE A 374 -25.47 1.54 0.02
N THR A 375 -26.45 0.89 0.65
CA THR A 375 -27.87 1.02 0.29
C THR A 375 -28.36 2.45 0.38
N GLU A 376 -27.97 3.18 1.43
CA GLU A 376 -28.35 4.58 1.61
C GLU A 376 -27.63 5.50 0.61
N ILE A 377 -26.37 5.19 0.28
CA ILE A 377 -25.62 5.87 -0.78
C ILE A 377 -26.31 5.70 -2.13
N VAL A 378 -26.75 4.48 -2.46
CA VAL A 378 -27.50 4.20 -3.69
C VAL A 378 -28.81 4.97 -3.71
N LYS A 379 -29.55 5.06 -2.60
CA LYS A 379 -30.80 5.82 -2.51
C LYS A 379 -30.59 7.32 -2.71
N ASN A 380 -29.57 7.90 -2.08
CA ASN A 380 -29.38 9.36 -2.04
C ASN A 380 -28.64 9.96 -3.22
N ASN A 381 -27.98 9.15 -4.05
CA ASN A 381 -27.17 9.62 -5.18
C ASN A 381 -27.71 9.14 -6.53
N ASP A 382 -27.46 9.92 -7.58
CA ASP A 382 -27.87 9.61 -8.95
C ASP A 382 -26.78 8.82 -9.70
N VAL A 383 -25.51 9.12 -9.41
CA VAL A 383 -24.34 8.46 -10.00
C VAL A 383 -23.41 7.98 -8.89
N ILE A 384 -23.11 6.68 -8.89
CA ILE A 384 -22.19 6.06 -7.93
C ILE A 384 -21.01 5.44 -8.68
N ILE A 385 -19.79 5.83 -8.33
CA ILE A 385 -18.55 5.22 -8.87
C ILE A 385 -17.98 4.32 -7.79
N CYS A 386 -17.88 3.02 -8.05
CA CYS A 386 -17.40 2.09 -7.04
C CYS A 386 -16.62 0.90 -7.58
N THR A 387 -15.89 0.22 -6.69
CA THR A 387 -15.28 -1.06 -7.03
C THR A 387 -16.34 -2.15 -7.16
N ALA A 388 -16.17 -3.02 -8.15
CA ALA A 388 -17.16 -4.05 -8.48
C ALA A 388 -17.59 -4.92 -7.29
N GLN A 389 -16.66 -5.23 -6.38
CA GLN A 389 -16.91 -6.11 -5.25
C GLN A 389 -17.90 -5.51 -4.25
N ILE A 390 -17.97 -4.18 -4.14
CA ILE A 390 -18.93 -3.51 -3.26
C ILE A 390 -20.34 -3.81 -3.74
N LEU A 391 -20.65 -3.56 -5.01
CA LEU A 391 -21.97 -3.87 -5.55
C LEU A 391 -22.29 -5.37 -5.44
N GLU A 392 -21.33 -6.25 -5.68
CA GLU A 392 -21.54 -7.71 -5.58
C GLU A 392 -21.91 -8.16 -4.17
N ASN A 393 -21.24 -7.62 -3.14
CA ASN A 393 -21.55 -7.91 -1.74
C ASN A 393 -22.99 -7.52 -1.40
N TYR A 394 -23.43 -6.32 -1.76
CA TYR A 394 -24.78 -5.83 -1.45
C TYR A 394 -25.89 -6.51 -2.29
N LEU A 395 -25.58 -6.93 -3.52
CA LEU A 395 -26.45 -7.81 -4.30
C LEU A 395 -26.53 -9.23 -3.70
N GLU A 396 -25.50 -9.69 -2.98
CA GLU A 396 -25.54 -10.97 -2.26
C GLU A 396 -26.39 -10.90 -0.99
N ARG A 397 -26.27 -9.82 -0.22
CA ARG A 397 -27.07 -9.57 1.00
C ARG A 397 -28.58 -9.56 0.71
N SER A 398 -28.99 -8.84 -0.35
CA SER A 398 -30.40 -8.85 -0.81
C SER A 398 -30.90 -10.28 -1.05
N ASN A 399 -30.11 -11.11 -1.74
CA ASN A 399 -30.47 -12.50 -2.04
C ASN A 399 -30.53 -13.41 -0.81
N LYS A 400 -29.89 -13.05 0.31
CA LYS A 400 -29.96 -13.78 1.58
C LYS A 400 -31.12 -13.32 2.47
N GLY A 401 -31.82 -12.25 2.10
CA GLY A 401 -32.92 -11.67 2.87
C GLY A 401 -32.46 -10.78 4.02
N GLU A 402 -31.26 -10.20 3.92
CA GLU A 402 -30.77 -9.20 4.90
C GLU A 402 -31.34 -7.81 4.57
N ASP A 403 -31.70 -7.01 5.59
CA ASP A 403 -32.42 -5.73 5.45
C ASP A 403 -31.66 -4.62 4.69
N GLU A 404 -30.34 -4.75 4.53
CA GLU A 404 -29.47 -3.77 3.85
C GLU A 404 -29.00 -4.23 2.46
N GLY A 405 -29.90 -4.79 1.65
CA GLY A 405 -29.62 -5.19 0.27
C GLY A 405 -29.65 -4.03 -0.74
N VAL A 406 -29.14 -4.27 -1.95
CA VAL A 406 -29.40 -3.48 -3.16
C VAL A 406 -29.88 -4.44 -4.24
N ASP A 407 -30.90 -4.06 -5.02
CA ASP A 407 -31.40 -4.86 -6.14
C ASP A 407 -30.98 -4.29 -7.49
N LEU A 408 -30.88 -5.17 -8.50
CA LEU A 408 -30.59 -4.72 -9.87
C LEU A 408 -31.67 -3.80 -10.43
N SER A 409 -32.91 -3.92 -9.95
CA SER A 409 -34.05 -3.07 -10.33
C SER A 409 -33.93 -1.63 -9.85
N ASP A 410 -33.10 -1.38 -8.83
CA ASP A 410 -32.84 -0.02 -8.32
C ASP A 410 -31.97 0.79 -9.29
N LEU A 411 -31.28 0.10 -10.21
CA LEU A 411 -30.33 0.68 -11.14
C LEU A 411 -30.94 0.78 -12.54
N THR A 412 -30.55 1.82 -13.26
CA THR A 412 -31.06 2.10 -14.62
C THR A 412 -29.97 2.00 -15.69
N LEU A 413 -28.70 2.20 -15.31
CA LEU A 413 -27.53 2.04 -16.17
C LEU A 413 -26.35 1.51 -15.34
N ILE A 414 -25.66 0.49 -15.84
CA ILE A 414 -24.41 -0.01 -15.29
C ILE A 414 -23.32 0.20 -16.35
N VAL A 415 -22.33 1.02 -16.01
CA VAL A 415 -21.11 1.21 -16.80
C VAL A 415 -20.03 0.32 -16.22
N ILE A 416 -19.41 -0.53 -17.03
CA ILE A 416 -18.34 -1.44 -16.63
C ILE A 416 -17.07 -1.02 -17.35
N ASP A 417 -16.11 -0.46 -16.59
CA ASP A 417 -14.78 -0.16 -17.11
C ASP A 417 -13.91 -1.42 -17.19
N GLU A 418 -12.99 -1.46 -18.15
CA GLU A 418 -12.17 -2.65 -18.47
C GLU A 418 -13.00 -3.95 -18.54
N CYS A 419 -14.09 -3.89 -19.29
CA CYS A 419 -15.14 -4.92 -19.33
C CYS A 419 -14.69 -6.28 -19.86
N HIS A 420 -13.48 -6.38 -20.43
CA HIS A 420 -12.85 -7.64 -20.83
C HIS A 420 -12.60 -8.60 -19.64
N HIS A 421 -12.65 -8.09 -18.40
CA HIS A 421 -12.65 -8.92 -17.18
C HIS A 421 -13.99 -9.62 -16.89
N THR A 422 -15.04 -9.37 -17.67
CA THR A 422 -16.37 -10.00 -17.52
C THR A 422 -16.37 -11.43 -18.07
N GLN A 423 -15.56 -12.29 -17.45
CA GLN A 423 -15.40 -13.68 -17.84
C GLN A 423 -15.03 -14.54 -16.62
N LYS A 424 -15.29 -15.85 -16.73
CA LYS A 424 -14.91 -16.85 -15.71
C LYS A 424 -15.50 -16.50 -14.33
N GLY A 425 -14.74 -16.69 -13.25
CA GLY A 425 -15.15 -16.35 -11.88
C GLY A 425 -14.87 -14.91 -11.46
N GLY A 426 -14.75 -13.97 -12.42
CA GLY A 426 -14.54 -12.56 -12.13
C GLY A 426 -15.79 -11.89 -11.55
N VAL A 427 -15.58 -10.83 -10.75
CA VAL A 427 -16.64 -10.11 -10.02
C VAL A 427 -17.69 -9.53 -10.96
N TYR A 428 -17.26 -8.88 -12.07
CA TYR A 428 -18.17 -8.39 -13.10
C TYR A 428 -19.07 -9.49 -13.65
N ASN A 429 -18.52 -10.69 -13.87
CA ASN A 429 -19.30 -11.80 -14.40
C ASN A 429 -20.31 -12.33 -13.37
N HIS A 430 -20.03 -12.25 -12.06
CA HIS A 430 -21.01 -12.60 -11.04
C HIS A 430 -22.22 -11.64 -11.03
N ILE A 431 -21.95 -10.33 -11.14
CA ILE A 431 -23.00 -9.30 -11.26
C ILE A 431 -23.83 -9.57 -12.53
N MET A 432 -23.16 -9.75 -13.67
CA MET A 432 -23.83 -10.02 -14.94
C MET A 432 -24.58 -11.35 -14.97
N LEU A 433 -24.10 -12.39 -14.30
CA LEU A 433 -24.85 -13.65 -14.18
C LEU A 433 -26.16 -13.48 -13.41
N ARG A 434 -26.22 -12.57 -12.42
CA ARG A 434 -27.48 -12.21 -11.73
C ARG A 434 -28.42 -11.48 -12.69
N TYR A 435 -27.90 -10.51 -13.43
CA TYR A 435 -28.63 -9.80 -14.48
C TYR A 435 -29.22 -10.78 -15.52
N LEU A 436 -28.41 -11.70 -16.04
CA LEU A 436 -28.85 -12.68 -17.04
C LEU A 436 -29.92 -13.64 -16.48
N LYS A 437 -29.73 -14.14 -15.25
CA LYS A 437 -30.76 -14.97 -14.59
C LYS A 437 -32.09 -14.23 -14.50
N GLN A 438 -32.06 -12.95 -14.12
CA GLN A 438 -33.26 -12.12 -14.05
C GLN A 438 -33.84 -11.83 -15.44
N LYS A 439 -33.02 -11.57 -16.47
CA LYS A 439 -33.45 -11.41 -17.87
C LYS A 439 -34.22 -12.62 -18.37
N HIS A 440 -33.71 -13.84 -18.14
CA HIS A 440 -34.39 -15.06 -18.56
C HIS A 440 -35.64 -15.35 -17.72
N LYS A 441 -35.64 -15.00 -16.43
CA LYS A 441 -36.85 -15.02 -15.60
C LYS A 441 -37.91 -14.08 -16.16
N ASN A 442 -37.56 -12.84 -16.51
CA ASN A 442 -38.47 -11.87 -17.13
C ASN A 442 -39.04 -12.38 -18.45
N ARG A 443 -38.24 -13.03 -19.31
CA ARG A 443 -38.75 -13.66 -20.54
C ARG A 443 -39.82 -14.73 -20.25
N ARG A 444 -39.63 -15.53 -19.19
CA ARG A 444 -40.62 -16.52 -18.76
C ARG A 444 -41.87 -15.85 -18.21
N LEU A 445 -41.71 -14.84 -17.35
CA LEU A 445 -42.81 -14.07 -16.78
C LEU A 445 -43.66 -13.36 -17.85
N LYS A 446 -43.04 -12.78 -18.89
CA LYS A 446 -43.77 -12.21 -20.03
C LYS A 446 -44.64 -13.24 -20.76
N LYS A 447 -44.16 -14.48 -20.91
CA LYS A 447 -44.94 -15.58 -21.50
C LYS A 447 -46.07 -16.05 -20.59
N GLU A 448 -45.91 -15.88 -19.28
CA GLU A 448 -46.91 -16.19 -18.26
C GLU A 448 -47.82 -14.98 -17.94
N GLU A 449 -47.73 -13.88 -18.71
CA GLU A 449 -48.44 -12.60 -18.47
C GLU A 449 -48.29 -12.03 -17.05
N LYS A 450 -47.14 -12.28 -16.42
CA LYS A 450 -46.78 -11.78 -15.09
C LYS A 450 -45.92 -10.53 -15.16
N GLU A 451 -46.02 -9.72 -14.11
CA GLU A 451 -45.20 -8.52 -13.94
C GLU A 451 -43.70 -8.85 -14.03
N THR A 452 -42.97 -8.05 -14.81
CA THR A 452 -41.52 -8.18 -14.98
C THR A 452 -40.78 -7.14 -14.19
N LEU A 453 -39.65 -7.52 -13.60
CA LEU A 453 -38.76 -6.56 -12.95
C LEU A 453 -37.97 -5.76 -13.99
N PRO A 454 -37.80 -4.44 -13.81
CA PRO A 454 -36.97 -3.63 -14.70
C PRO A 454 -35.50 -4.08 -14.61
N LEU A 455 -34.76 -3.90 -15.71
CA LEU A 455 -33.35 -4.22 -15.80
C LEU A 455 -32.56 -2.99 -16.26
N PRO A 456 -31.35 -2.75 -15.72
CA PRO A 456 -30.52 -1.64 -16.14
C PRO A 456 -29.97 -1.84 -17.55
N GLN A 457 -29.75 -0.74 -18.27
CA GLN A 457 -28.92 -0.75 -19.46
C GLN A 457 -27.46 -1.08 -19.09
N ILE A 458 -26.74 -1.76 -19.96
CA ILE A 458 -25.34 -2.16 -19.76
C ILE A 458 -24.43 -1.48 -20.78
N LEU A 459 -23.39 -0.80 -20.30
CA LEU A 459 -22.33 -0.21 -21.12
C LEU A 459 -20.97 -0.80 -20.72
N GLY A 460 -20.38 -1.61 -21.58
CA GLY A 460 -19.01 -2.11 -21.40
C GLY A 460 -17.99 -1.19 -22.09
N LEU A 461 -16.89 -0.86 -21.41
CA LEU A 461 -15.77 -0.11 -21.96
C LEU A 461 -14.51 -0.96 -21.92
N THR A 462 -13.77 -1.05 -23.03
CA THR A 462 -12.46 -1.72 -23.03
C THR A 462 -11.53 -1.16 -24.10
N ALA A 463 -10.22 -1.28 -23.89
CA ALA A 463 -9.24 -1.07 -24.95
C ALA A 463 -9.20 -2.23 -25.96
N SER A 464 -9.46 -3.44 -25.48
CA SER A 464 -9.41 -4.68 -26.24
C SER A 464 -10.23 -5.76 -25.52
N PRO A 465 -11.10 -6.52 -26.21
CA PRO A 465 -11.75 -7.69 -25.62
C PRO A 465 -10.81 -8.88 -25.46
N GLY A 466 -9.68 -8.91 -26.18
CA GLY A 466 -8.76 -10.04 -26.26
C GLY A 466 -9.29 -11.23 -27.06
N VAL A 467 -8.54 -12.33 -27.03
CA VAL A 467 -8.89 -13.60 -27.73
C VAL A 467 -8.93 -14.81 -26.80
N GLY A 468 -8.79 -14.61 -25.49
CA GLY A 468 -8.88 -15.68 -24.50
C GLY A 468 -7.79 -16.76 -24.63
N GLY A 469 -6.64 -16.40 -25.21
CA GLY A 469 -5.55 -17.34 -25.50
C GLY A 469 -5.78 -18.22 -26.73
N ALA A 470 -6.80 -17.95 -27.55
CA ALA A 470 -7.09 -18.68 -28.77
C ALA A 470 -5.87 -18.72 -29.72
N THR A 471 -5.74 -19.84 -30.43
CA THR A 471 -4.75 -20.07 -31.49
C THR A 471 -5.37 -20.08 -32.89
N ILE A 472 -6.70 -20.15 -32.97
CA ILE A 472 -7.47 -20.20 -34.21
C ILE A 472 -8.60 -19.16 -34.20
N LEU A 473 -8.94 -18.64 -35.37
CA LEU A 473 -9.90 -17.55 -35.54
C LEU A 473 -11.29 -17.89 -34.96
N MET A 474 -11.78 -19.12 -35.17
CA MET A 474 -13.09 -19.54 -34.63
C MET A 474 -13.16 -19.46 -33.10
N LYS A 475 -12.07 -19.80 -32.40
CA LYS A 475 -12.01 -19.71 -30.93
C LYS A 475 -11.88 -18.27 -30.45
N ALA A 476 -11.23 -17.40 -31.23
CA ALA A 476 -11.20 -15.97 -30.95
C ALA A 476 -12.60 -15.34 -31.10
N GLU A 477 -13.33 -15.70 -32.16
CA GLU A 477 -14.72 -15.32 -32.37
C GLU A 477 -15.62 -15.80 -31.22
N GLU A 478 -15.52 -17.09 -30.85
CA GLU A 478 -16.22 -17.65 -29.69
C GLU A 478 -15.91 -16.86 -28.42
N HIS A 479 -14.64 -16.53 -28.17
CA HIS A 479 -14.25 -15.77 -26.99
C HIS A 479 -14.91 -14.39 -26.92
N ILE A 480 -14.87 -13.63 -28.02
CA ILE A 480 -15.46 -12.29 -28.09
C ILE A 480 -17.00 -12.38 -27.96
N LEU A 481 -17.64 -13.33 -28.65
CA LEU A 481 -19.07 -13.57 -28.52
C LEU A 481 -19.47 -13.94 -27.09
N ARG A 482 -18.64 -14.70 -26.37
CA ARG A 482 -18.87 -15.01 -24.95
C ARG A 482 -18.79 -13.76 -24.08
N ILE A 483 -17.85 -12.85 -24.33
CA ILE A 483 -17.80 -11.56 -23.61
C ILE A 483 -19.05 -10.73 -23.91
N CYS A 484 -19.45 -10.64 -25.19
CA CYS A 484 -20.70 -9.99 -25.59
C CYS A 484 -21.91 -10.62 -24.89
N ALA A 485 -21.96 -11.95 -24.80
CA ALA A 485 -23.05 -12.68 -24.16
C ALA A 485 -23.11 -12.44 -22.66
N ASN A 486 -21.95 -12.44 -21.98
CA ASN A 486 -21.85 -12.14 -20.56
C ASN A 486 -22.32 -10.72 -20.26
N LEU A 487 -21.95 -9.73 -21.09
CA LEU A 487 -22.36 -8.33 -20.94
C LEU A 487 -23.75 -8.02 -21.51
N ASP A 488 -24.43 -9.01 -22.07
CA ASP A 488 -25.72 -8.85 -22.76
C ASP A 488 -25.68 -7.78 -23.87
N ALA A 489 -24.55 -7.68 -24.57
CA ALA A 489 -24.30 -6.66 -25.57
C ALA A 489 -25.00 -7.00 -26.88
N SER A 490 -25.83 -6.09 -27.37
CA SER A 490 -26.47 -6.17 -28.68
C SER A 490 -25.46 -6.01 -29.82
N LYS A 491 -24.43 -5.19 -29.62
CA LYS A 491 -23.35 -4.94 -30.59
C LYS A 491 -22.04 -4.60 -29.88
N ILE A 492 -20.93 -4.97 -30.53
CA ILE A 492 -19.59 -4.46 -30.22
C ILE A 492 -19.27 -3.30 -31.17
N MET A 493 -18.95 -2.14 -30.59
CA MET A 493 -18.66 -0.90 -31.29
C MET A 493 -17.16 -0.66 -31.30
N THR A 494 -16.58 -0.50 -32.48
CA THR A 494 -15.17 -0.19 -32.70
C THR A 494 -15.03 0.78 -33.86
N ARG A 495 -13.98 1.61 -33.85
CA ARG A 495 -13.66 2.50 -34.96
C ARG A 495 -12.16 2.69 -35.10
N SER A 496 -11.68 2.78 -36.34
CA SER A 496 -10.32 3.24 -36.61
C SER A 496 -10.20 4.70 -36.18
N LEU A 497 -9.16 5.00 -35.41
CA LEU A 497 -8.85 6.36 -34.96
C LEU A 497 -8.32 7.25 -36.10
N GLY A 498 -8.12 6.74 -37.32
CA GLY A 498 -7.64 7.52 -38.46
C GLY A 498 -6.34 8.27 -38.13
N GLU A 499 -6.35 9.59 -38.33
CA GLU A 499 -5.24 10.51 -38.00
C GLU A 499 -4.83 10.51 -36.52
N PHE A 500 -5.70 10.08 -35.60
CA PHE A 500 -5.38 9.96 -34.18
C PHE A 500 -4.60 8.69 -33.83
N LYS A 501 -4.39 7.76 -34.79
CA LYS A 501 -3.57 6.56 -34.59
C LYS A 501 -2.10 6.90 -34.81
N LYS A 502 -1.39 7.22 -33.73
CA LYS A 502 0.07 7.40 -33.77
C LYS A 502 0.76 6.04 -33.93
N GLU A 503 1.44 5.82 -35.06
CA GLU A 503 2.25 4.63 -35.26
C GLU A 503 3.53 4.71 -34.43
N GLN A 504 3.81 3.64 -33.70
CA GLN A 504 4.99 3.55 -32.84
C GLN A 504 6.07 2.73 -33.53
N ARG A 505 7.32 3.17 -33.38
CA ARG A 505 8.47 2.38 -33.82
C ARG A 505 8.67 1.20 -32.88
N LYS A 506 8.44 -0.03 -33.39
CA LYS A 506 8.69 -1.27 -32.64
C LYS A 506 10.13 -1.74 -32.83
N LYS A 507 10.82 -2.06 -31.74
CA LYS A 507 12.15 -2.66 -31.74
C LYS A 507 12.17 -3.94 -30.89
N VAL A 508 12.79 -5.01 -31.38
CA VAL A 508 13.05 -6.21 -30.57
C VAL A 508 14.56 -6.36 -30.44
N LEU A 509 15.07 -6.24 -29.21
CA LEU A 509 16.47 -6.42 -28.87
C LEU A 509 16.67 -7.87 -28.44
N LYS A 510 17.11 -8.70 -29.37
CA LYS A 510 17.57 -10.07 -29.11
C LYS A 510 18.83 -10.03 -28.28
N ILE A 511 19.05 -11.02 -27.43
CA ILE A 511 20.27 -11.14 -26.62
C ILE A 511 21.32 -12.03 -27.27
N GLU A 512 22.57 -11.81 -26.89
CA GLU A 512 23.70 -12.70 -27.15
C GLU A 512 24.15 -13.32 -25.84
N ASP A 513 24.61 -14.58 -25.90
CA ASP A 513 25.19 -15.24 -24.72
C ASP A 513 26.49 -14.54 -24.30
N ARG A 514 26.71 -14.46 -22.98
CA ARG A 514 27.98 -13.95 -22.46
C ARG A 514 29.12 -14.84 -22.94
N LYS A 515 30.24 -14.23 -23.30
CA LYS A 515 31.46 -14.97 -23.63
C LYS A 515 31.94 -15.81 -22.46
N GLU A 516 31.85 -15.24 -21.25
CA GLU A 516 32.20 -15.88 -19.98
C GLU A 516 31.17 -15.48 -18.91
N ASP A 517 30.81 -16.41 -18.03
CA ASP A 517 29.94 -16.14 -16.87
C ASP A 517 30.51 -16.78 -15.58
N PRO A 518 31.67 -16.29 -15.07
CA PRO A 518 32.34 -16.91 -13.93
C PRO A 518 31.47 -16.93 -12.67
N PHE A 519 30.66 -15.88 -12.47
CA PHE A 519 29.71 -15.81 -11.34
C PHE A 519 28.66 -16.92 -11.41
N GLY A 520 28.06 -17.13 -12.60
CA GLY A 520 27.12 -18.22 -12.83
C GLY A 520 27.77 -19.59 -12.64
N ASP A 521 29.04 -19.76 -13.02
CA ASP A 521 29.77 -21.03 -12.87
C ASP A 521 30.08 -21.37 -11.41
N VAL A 522 30.40 -20.38 -10.57
CA VAL A 522 30.53 -20.57 -9.11
C VAL A 522 29.18 -21.00 -8.51
N ILE A 523 28.07 -20.37 -8.90
CA ILE A 523 26.73 -20.79 -8.44
C ILE A 523 26.45 -22.25 -8.85
N LYS A 524 26.72 -22.62 -10.11
CA LYS A 524 26.51 -24.01 -10.58
C LYS A 524 27.40 -25.00 -9.83
N LYS A 525 28.66 -24.64 -9.53
CA LYS A 525 29.59 -25.44 -8.71
C LYS A 525 28.99 -25.70 -7.32
N ILE A 526 28.47 -24.67 -6.66
CA ILE A 526 27.80 -24.78 -5.36
C ILE A 526 26.56 -25.68 -5.48
N MET A 527 25.71 -25.46 -6.48
CA MET A 527 24.52 -26.30 -6.70
C MET A 527 24.89 -27.78 -6.90
N ASN A 528 25.94 -28.07 -7.66
CA ASN A 528 26.42 -29.43 -7.88
C ASN A 528 26.98 -30.08 -6.61
N ALA A 529 27.68 -29.32 -5.76
CA ALA A 529 28.12 -29.81 -4.45
C ALA A 529 26.91 -30.16 -3.54
N ILE A 530 25.83 -29.36 -3.58
CA ILE A 530 24.59 -29.65 -2.85
C ILE A 530 23.88 -30.88 -3.43
N HIS A 531 23.83 -31.03 -4.77
CA HIS A 531 23.30 -32.23 -5.41
C HIS A 531 24.05 -33.50 -4.96
N ALA A 532 25.39 -33.44 -4.95
CA ALA A 532 26.21 -34.56 -4.50
C ALA A 532 25.97 -34.88 -3.02
N HIS A 533 25.88 -33.86 -2.16
CA HIS A 533 25.57 -34.07 -0.74
C HIS A 533 24.20 -34.71 -0.53
N ALA A 534 23.18 -34.29 -1.28
CA ALA A 534 21.80 -34.77 -1.17
C ALA A 534 21.48 -36.01 -2.02
N GLU A 535 22.46 -36.53 -2.77
CA GLU A 535 22.28 -37.67 -3.71
C GLU A 535 21.18 -37.42 -4.76
N LEU A 536 21.05 -36.16 -5.21
CA LEU A 536 20.06 -35.74 -6.20
C LEU A 536 20.69 -35.66 -7.59
N SER A 537 19.96 -36.14 -8.61
CA SER A 537 20.38 -36.09 -10.02
C SER A 537 19.29 -35.44 -10.90
N PRO A 538 19.30 -34.10 -11.03
CA PRO A 538 18.36 -33.42 -11.94
C PRO A 538 18.71 -33.73 -13.40
N THR A 539 17.68 -33.92 -14.23
CA THR A 539 17.83 -34.12 -15.68
C THR A 539 17.67 -32.83 -16.49
N CYS A 540 17.51 -31.70 -15.81
CA CYS A 540 17.21 -30.40 -16.42
C CYS A 540 18.31 -29.39 -16.12
N ASP A 541 18.42 -28.38 -16.99
CA ASP A 541 19.44 -27.35 -16.88
C ASP A 541 19.24 -26.45 -15.66
N LEU A 542 20.34 -26.14 -14.96
CA LEU A 542 20.36 -25.21 -13.84
C LEU A 542 20.04 -23.78 -14.32
N GLY A 543 19.27 -23.02 -13.54
CA GLY A 543 18.82 -21.69 -13.95
C GLY A 543 17.70 -21.73 -15.00
N SER A 544 16.90 -22.79 -14.99
CA SER A 544 15.74 -22.94 -15.86
C SER A 544 14.43 -23.00 -15.06
N GLN A 545 13.32 -22.68 -15.73
CA GLN A 545 11.99 -22.82 -15.14
C GLN A 545 11.65 -24.30 -14.83
N ASN A 546 12.17 -25.24 -15.62
CA ASN A 546 11.98 -26.67 -15.42
C ASN A 546 12.67 -27.13 -14.13
N TYR A 547 13.89 -26.63 -13.88
CA TYR A 547 14.61 -26.89 -12.64
C TYR A 547 13.89 -26.32 -11.42
N GLU A 548 13.32 -25.11 -11.53
CA GLU A 548 12.51 -24.53 -10.45
C GLU A 548 11.29 -25.42 -10.10
N GLN A 549 10.61 -25.97 -11.11
CA GLN A 549 9.49 -26.88 -10.89
C GLN A 549 9.94 -28.19 -10.24
N TRP A 550 11.04 -28.76 -10.73
CA TRP A 550 11.63 -29.98 -10.20
C TRP A 550 12.02 -29.82 -8.73
N VAL A 551 12.78 -28.77 -8.37
CA VAL A 551 13.25 -28.57 -6.99
C VAL A 551 12.09 -28.32 -6.01
N VAL A 552 11.03 -27.61 -6.44
CA VAL A 552 9.82 -27.41 -5.63
C VAL A 552 9.06 -28.72 -5.40
N GLN A 553 9.02 -29.62 -6.40
CA GLN A 553 8.41 -30.93 -6.24
C GLN A 553 9.23 -31.84 -5.33
N THR A 554 10.55 -31.81 -5.48
CA THR A 554 11.50 -32.54 -4.63
C THR A 554 11.39 -32.11 -3.17
N GLU A 555 11.37 -30.80 -2.89
CA GLU A 555 11.19 -30.25 -1.54
C GLU A 555 9.88 -30.72 -0.89
N ARG A 556 8.77 -30.68 -1.63
CA ARG A 556 7.46 -31.14 -1.14
C ARG A 556 7.44 -32.64 -0.86
N LYS A 557 8.04 -33.44 -1.75
CA LYS A 557 8.12 -34.89 -1.57
C LYS A 557 8.94 -35.23 -0.33
N ALA A 558 10.11 -34.60 -0.17
CA ALA A 558 10.97 -34.78 1.00
C ALA A 558 10.27 -34.38 2.31
N ALA A 559 9.51 -33.28 2.32
CA ALA A 559 8.71 -32.89 3.49
C ALA A 559 7.67 -33.96 3.88
N THR A 560 7.06 -34.64 2.90
CA THR A 560 6.08 -35.70 3.16
C THR A 560 6.72 -37.02 3.60
N GLU A 561 7.92 -37.31 3.10
CA GLU A 561 8.72 -38.50 3.43
C GLU A 561 9.55 -38.33 4.70
N GLU A 562 9.47 -37.16 5.35
CA GLU A 562 10.24 -36.81 6.55
C GLU A 562 11.77 -36.75 6.32
N ASP A 563 12.19 -36.63 5.06
CA ASP A 563 13.60 -36.49 4.70
C ASP A 563 14.05 -35.04 4.88
N GLN A 564 14.54 -34.74 6.08
CA GLN A 564 15.04 -33.41 6.43
C GLN A 564 16.25 -33.00 5.56
N LYS A 565 17.14 -33.93 5.23
CA LYS A 565 18.37 -33.65 4.47
C LYS A 565 18.04 -33.17 3.06
N VAL A 566 17.20 -33.92 2.34
CA VAL A 566 16.80 -33.56 0.98
C VAL A 566 15.94 -32.30 0.96
N ARG A 567 15.05 -32.12 1.93
CA ARG A 567 14.18 -30.95 2.01
C ARG A 567 14.98 -29.65 2.14
N VAL A 568 15.91 -29.59 3.11
CA VAL A 568 16.76 -28.41 3.33
C VAL A 568 17.65 -28.14 2.12
N CYS A 569 18.28 -29.19 1.55
CA CYS A 569 19.06 -29.04 0.32
C CYS A 569 18.22 -28.49 -0.84
N ALA A 570 17.00 -28.99 -1.05
CA ALA A 570 16.10 -28.51 -2.10
C ALA A 570 15.68 -27.04 -1.89
N GLU A 571 15.46 -26.62 -0.64
CA GLU A 571 15.20 -25.22 -0.32
C GLU A 571 16.37 -24.31 -0.72
N HIS A 572 17.60 -24.67 -0.37
CA HIS A 572 18.80 -23.91 -0.74
C HIS A 572 19.03 -23.94 -2.27
N LEU A 573 18.88 -25.09 -2.93
CA LEU A 573 18.97 -25.22 -4.38
C LEU A 573 17.98 -24.31 -5.10
N ARG A 574 16.76 -24.15 -4.55
CA ARG A 574 15.77 -23.21 -5.09
C ARG A 574 16.26 -21.77 -5.01
N GLN A 575 16.90 -21.36 -3.91
CA GLN A 575 17.46 -20.01 -3.78
C GLN A 575 18.64 -19.79 -4.76
N TYR A 576 19.53 -20.76 -4.92
CA TYR A 576 20.62 -20.66 -5.90
C TYR A 576 20.14 -20.62 -7.34
N ASN A 577 19.11 -21.40 -7.69
CA ASN A 577 18.48 -21.33 -9.00
C ASN A 577 17.87 -19.93 -9.27
N GLU A 578 17.21 -19.35 -8.27
CA GLU A 578 16.70 -17.97 -8.36
C GLU A 578 17.85 -16.95 -8.46
N GLY A 579 18.94 -17.13 -7.71
CA GLY A 579 20.16 -16.32 -7.83
C GLY A 579 20.74 -16.35 -9.25
N LEU A 580 20.80 -17.52 -9.87
CA LEU A 580 21.26 -17.68 -11.25
C LEU A 580 20.33 -16.96 -12.24
N ASN A 581 19.01 -17.10 -12.08
CA ASN A 581 18.03 -16.38 -12.89
C ASN A 581 18.14 -14.85 -12.74
N LEU A 582 18.37 -14.37 -11.51
CA LEU A 582 18.57 -12.96 -11.23
C LEU A 582 19.84 -12.45 -11.87
N SER A 583 20.95 -13.19 -11.84
CA SER A 583 22.19 -12.77 -12.50
C SER A 583 22.02 -12.58 -14.02
N ASN A 584 21.11 -13.31 -14.65
CA ASN A 584 20.78 -13.19 -16.07
C ASN A 584 19.79 -12.06 -16.38
N THR A 585 19.09 -11.54 -15.38
CA THR A 585 18.04 -10.53 -15.54
C THR A 585 18.46 -9.17 -14.99
N ILE A 586 19.18 -9.12 -13.87
CA ILE A 586 19.64 -7.92 -13.18
C ILE A 586 21.15 -8.05 -12.89
N ARG A 587 21.73 -7.19 -12.06
CA ARG A 587 23.18 -7.22 -11.83
C ARG A 587 23.57 -8.42 -10.97
N MET A 588 24.82 -8.85 -11.14
CA MET A 588 25.41 -9.89 -10.29
C MET A 588 25.44 -9.48 -8.82
N CYS A 589 25.69 -8.19 -8.52
CA CYS A 589 25.65 -7.66 -7.15
C CYS A 589 24.28 -7.80 -6.49
N ASP A 590 23.19 -7.62 -7.24
CA ASP A 590 21.83 -7.78 -6.73
C ASP A 590 21.51 -9.27 -6.48
N SER A 591 22.03 -10.16 -7.34
CA SER A 591 21.94 -11.62 -7.16
C SER A 591 22.72 -12.10 -5.93
N PHE A 592 23.96 -11.64 -5.77
CA PHE A 592 24.77 -11.91 -4.59
C PHE A 592 24.11 -11.40 -3.31
N SER A 593 23.64 -10.14 -3.31
CA SER A 593 22.95 -9.53 -2.17
C SER A 593 21.73 -10.34 -1.74
N PHE A 594 21.00 -10.90 -2.71
CA PHE A 594 19.89 -11.80 -2.43
C PHE A 594 20.32 -13.09 -1.72
N LEU A 595 21.35 -13.77 -2.22
CA LEU A 595 21.85 -15.00 -1.60
C LEU A 595 22.46 -14.71 -0.22
N ASN A 596 23.22 -13.62 -0.09
CA ASN A 596 23.82 -13.22 1.18
C ASN A 596 22.74 -12.90 2.23
N LYS A 597 21.70 -12.15 1.86
CA LYS A 597 20.56 -11.88 2.75
C LYS A 597 19.84 -13.16 3.17
N PHE A 598 19.67 -14.12 2.27
CA PHE A 598 19.09 -15.42 2.61
C PHE A 598 19.91 -16.14 3.69
N TYR A 599 21.23 -16.25 3.55
CA TYR A 599 22.07 -16.88 4.56
C TYR A 599 22.16 -16.09 5.87
N GLU A 600 22.15 -14.75 5.81
CA GLU A 600 22.05 -13.92 7.02
C GLU A 600 20.75 -14.16 7.79
N GLU A 601 19.62 -14.28 7.08
CA GLU A 601 18.33 -14.63 7.68
C GLU A 601 18.33 -16.06 8.25
N GLU A 602 18.87 -17.05 7.54
CA GLU A 602 19.01 -18.42 8.04
C GLU A 602 19.88 -18.50 9.29
N MET A 603 21.00 -17.77 9.33
CA MET A 603 21.87 -17.72 10.51
C MET A 603 21.17 -17.05 11.69
N LYS A 604 20.46 -15.93 11.45
CA LYS A 604 19.63 -15.28 12.48
C LYS A 604 18.55 -16.21 13.04
N LYS A 605 17.96 -17.09 12.22
CA LYS A 605 17.01 -18.12 12.68
C LYS A 605 17.62 -19.12 13.66
N LYS A 606 18.94 -19.28 13.70
CA LYS A 606 19.63 -20.24 14.57
C LYS A 606 20.17 -19.63 15.87
N THR A 607 20.16 -18.31 15.98
CA THR A 607 20.47 -17.56 17.21
C THR A 607 19.17 -17.15 17.91
N THR A 608 19.10 -17.23 19.24
CA THR A 608 17.95 -16.75 20.03
C THR A 608 18.09 -15.24 20.31
N PRO A 609 16.98 -14.51 20.58
CA PRO A 609 17.02 -13.07 20.88
C PRO A 609 17.91 -12.72 22.08
N ASP A 610 17.95 -13.58 23.10
CA ASP A 610 18.70 -13.37 24.34
C ASP A 610 20.08 -14.04 24.36
N ASP A 611 20.52 -14.64 23.24
CA ASP A 611 21.78 -15.42 23.14
C ASP A 611 21.93 -16.61 24.12
N GLU A 612 20.91 -16.93 24.93
CA GLU A 612 20.97 -17.96 25.99
C GLU A 612 20.85 -19.42 25.47
N GLU A 613 20.06 -19.66 24.41
CA GLU A 613 19.87 -21.01 23.84
C GLU A 613 20.22 -21.06 22.35
N LYS A 614 21.21 -21.87 21.95
CA LYS A 614 21.52 -22.11 20.53
C LYS A 614 20.59 -23.18 19.95
N ILE A 615 19.76 -22.81 18.97
CA ILE A 615 18.95 -23.77 18.21
C ILE A 615 19.90 -24.77 17.52
N GLN A 616 19.53 -26.05 17.56
CA GLN A 616 20.39 -27.11 17.03
C GLN A 616 20.61 -26.94 15.51
N ILE A 617 21.86 -26.67 15.13
CA ILE A 617 22.30 -26.66 13.72
C ILE A 617 22.57 -28.10 13.29
N THR A 618 21.87 -28.55 12.26
CA THR A 618 22.04 -29.88 11.69
C THR A 618 23.36 -30.00 10.91
N ASN A 619 23.82 -31.23 10.70
CA ASN A 619 25.02 -31.48 9.88
C ASN A 619 24.86 -30.96 8.45
N THR A 620 23.64 -31.05 7.89
CA THR A 620 23.32 -30.53 6.56
C THR A 620 23.37 -29.01 6.51
N GLU A 621 22.79 -28.31 7.49
CA GLU A 621 22.86 -26.85 7.58
C GLU A 621 24.32 -26.37 7.75
N ARG A 622 25.11 -27.04 8.60
CA ARG A 622 26.54 -26.73 8.77
C ARG A 622 27.31 -26.87 7.45
N PHE A 623 27.05 -27.93 6.69
CA PHE A 623 27.62 -28.10 5.35
C PHE A 623 27.23 -26.95 4.42
N LEU A 624 25.94 -26.57 4.37
CA LEU A 624 25.45 -25.50 3.50
C LEU A 624 26.02 -24.12 3.87
N PHE A 625 26.12 -23.82 5.17
CA PHE A 625 26.70 -22.56 5.66
C PHE A 625 28.20 -22.47 5.37
N ASN A 626 28.95 -23.54 5.58
CA ASN A 626 30.37 -23.58 5.24
C ASN A 626 30.58 -23.45 3.73
N LEU A 627 29.79 -24.17 2.92
CA LEU A 627 29.87 -24.10 1.47
C LEU A 627 29.61 -22.69 0.93
N PHE A 628 28.61 -21.97 1.46
CA PHE A 628 28.39 -20.58 1.09
C PHE A 628 29.54 -19.69 1.54
N LYS A 629 30.01 -19.85 2.79
CA LYS A 629 31.10 -19.05 3.36
C LYS A 629 32.40 -19.18 2.55
N GLU A 630 32.76 -20.39 2.14
CA GLU A 630 33.97 -20.68 1.35
C GLU A 630 33.95 -20.02 -0.03
N ASN A 631 32.77 -19.85 -0.64
CA ASN A 631 32.63 -19.25 -1.98
C ASN A 631 32.15 -17.78 -1.91
N LYS A 632 31.92 -17.22 -0.71
CA LYS A 632 31.32 -15.89 -0.53
C LYS A 632 32.23 -14.77 -1.07
N GLU A 633 33.52 -14.82 -0.75
CA GLU A 633 34.50 -13.81 -1.19
C GLU A 633 34.65 -13.81 -2.71
N GLU A 634 34.77 -14.99 -3.32
CA GLU A 634 34.84 -15.16 -4.78
C GLU A 634 33.58 -14.59 -5.47
N LEU A 635 32.38 -14.93 -4.97
CA LEU A 635 31.13 -14.39 -5.50
C LEU A 635 31.04 -12.86 -5.36
N GLN A 636 31.51 -12.31 -4.24
CA GLN A 636 31.48 -10.88 -3.97
C GLN A 636 32.43 -10.11 -4.92
N GLU A 637 33.64 -10.62 -5.11
CA GLU A 637 34.61 -10.02 -6.04
C GLU A 637 34.09 -10.06 -7.48
N LEU A 638 33.61 -11.22 -7.94
CA LEU A 638 33.05 -11.36 -9.29
C LEU A 638 31.83 -10.47 -9.51
N ALA A 639 30.99 -10.27 -8.49
CA ALA A 639 29.79 -9.45 -8.58
C ALA A 639 30.07 -7.96 -8.82
N THR A 640 31.28 -7.47 -8.51
CA THR A 640 31.68 -6.07 -8.73
C THR A 640 32.28 -5.81 -10.11
N LYS A 641 32.66 -6.86 -10.84
CA LYS A 641 33.33 -6.74 -12.14
C LYS A 641 32.33 -6.40 -13.26
N PRO A 642 32.41 -5.23 -13.91
CA PRO A 642 31.49 -4.83 -14.97
C PRO A 642 31.69 -5.62 -16.27
N ASP A 643 32.86 -6.23 -16.47
CA ASP A 643 33.20 -6.97 -17.69
C ASP A 643 32.30 -8.18 -17.95
N TYR A 644 31.68 -8.73 -16.91
CA TYR A 644 30.76 -9.88 -16.98
C TYR A 644 29.28 -9.47 -16.89
N GLU A 645 28.95 -8.19 -17.09
CA GLU A 645 27.57 -7.68 -17.14
C GLU A 645 26.76 -8.44 -18.20
N ASN A 646 25.50 -8.77 -17.88
CA ASN A 646 24.65 -9.47 -18.83
C ASN A 646 24.27 -8.57 -20.02
N ASP A 647 24.16 -9.17 -21.19
CA ASP A 647 23.87 -8.46 -22.44
C ASP A 647 22.47 -7.78 -22.42
N SER A 648 21.50 -8.36 -21.71
CA SER A 648 20.16 -7.77 -21.52
C SER A 648 20.24 -6.38 -20.88
N LEU A 649 21.02 -6.22 -19.81
CA LEU A 649 21.28 -4.94 -19.15
C LEU A 649 22.06 -3.98 -20.04
N SER A 650 23.06 -4.47 -20.77
CA SER A 650 23.81 -3.65 -21.73
C SER A 650 22.91 -3.08 -22.84
N LYS A 651 22.02 -3.90 -23.39
CA LYS A 651 21.02 -3.50 -24.39
C LYS A 651 19.97 -2.57 -23.81
N LEU A 652 19.53 -2.80 -22.57
CA LEU A 652 18.64 -1.91 -21.85
C LEU A 652 19.29 -0.53 -21.64
N ARG A 653 20.54 -0.50 -21.17
CA ARG A 653 21.33 0.73 -20.98
C ARG A 653 21.45 1.51 -22.28
N ALA A 654 21.90 0.86 -23.35
CA ALA A 654 22.05 1.51 -24.66
C ALA A 654 20.71 2.09 -25.16
N ASN A 655 19.61 1.37 -24.96
CA ASN A 655 18.28 1.83 -25.36
C ASN A 655 17.82 3.05 -24.53
N ILE A 656 17.95 3.01 -23.20
CA ILE A 656 17.60 4.15 -22.33
C ILE A 656 18.43 5.39 -22.72
N LEU A 657 19.75 5.24 -22.84
CA LEU A 657 20.63 6.35 -23.21
C LEU A 657 20.25 6.93 -24.58
N GLN A 658 19.93 6.09 -25.56
CA GLN A 658 19.47 6.52 -26.88
C GLN A 658 18.16 7.32 -26.80
N GLU A 659 17.16 6.83 -26.06
CA GLU A 659 15.83 7.44 -25.99
C GLU A 659 15.83 8.79 -25.23
N PHE A 660 16.71 8.96 -24.24
CA PHE A 660 16.88 10.22 -23.50
C PHE A 660 17.81 11.21 -24.22
N SER A 661 18.85 10.74 -24.92
CA SER A 661 19.74 11.65 -25.67
C SER A 661 19.08 12.25 -26.92
N THR A 662 18.10 11.55 -27.48
CA THR A 662 17.40 11.99 -28.71
C THR A 662 16.27 12.97 -28.45
N ARG A 663 15.86 13.21 -27.20
CA ARG A 663 14.67 14.01 -26.86
C ARG A 663 14.91 14.92 -25.66
N GLN A 664 14.55 16.20 -25.77
CA GLN A 664 14.75 17.19 -24.70
C GLN A 664 13.89 16.95 -23.44
N SER A 665 12.67 16.43 -23.58
CA SER A 665 11.76 16.13 -22.46
C SER A 665 11.23 14.70 -22.55
N ALA A 666 12.13 13.73 -22.46
CA ALA A 666 11.78 12.31 -22.52
C ALA A 666 11.09 11.83 -21.24
N ARG A 667 9.99 11.09 -21.40
CA ARG A 667 9.33 10.30 -20.35
C ARG A 667 9.17 8.86 -20.81
N GLY A 668 9.45 7.90 -19.95
CA GLY A 668 9.37 6.50 -20.31
C GLY A 668 8.92 5.57 -19.20
N ILE A 669 8.56 4.35 -19.60
CA ILE A 669 8.20 3.26 -18.68
C ILE A 669 8.99 2.01 -19.07
N ILE A 670 9.59 1.35 -18.08
CA ILE A 670 10.19 0.03 -18.19
C ILE A 670 9.29 -0.96 -17.44
N PHE A 671 8.74 -1.93 -18.15
CA PHE A 671 7.98 -3.02 -17.57
C PHE A 671 8.88 -4.22 -17.31
N THR A 672 8.89 -4.73 -16.08
CA THR A 672 9.64 -5.94 -15.69
C THR A 672 8.76 -6.95 -14.93
N LYS A 673 9.19 -8.20 -14.88
CA LYS A 673 8.40 -9.33 -14.36
C LYS A 673 8.24 -9.33 -12.84
N THR A 674 9.30 -9.01 -12.09
CA THR A 674 9.32 -9.22 -10.63
C THR A 674 9.45 -7.91 -9.86
N ARG A 675 8.93 -7.85 -8.63
CA ARG A 675 9.11 -6.68 -7.76
C ARG A 675 10.59 -6.38 -7.49
N ARG A 676 11.38 -7.44 -7.26
CA ARG A 676 12.83 -7.34 -7.03
C ARG A 676 13.54 -6.70 -8.22
N SER A 677 13.24 -7.13 -9.45
CA SER A 677 13.85 -6.53 -10.64
C SER A 677 13.46 -5.07 -10.82
N ALA A 678 12.22 -4.67 -10.48
CA ALA A 678 11.83 -3.27 -10.54
C ALA A 678 12.63 -2.39 -9.59
N ILE A 679 12.84 -2.85 -8.35
CA ILE A 679 13.66 -2.15 -7.34
C ILE A 679 15.13 -2.11 -7.77
N ALA A 680 15.70 -3.26 -8.15
CA ALA A 680 17.11 -3.38 -8.53
C ALA A 680 17.45 -2.56 -9.78
N LEU A 681 16.58 -2.54 -10.79
CA LEU A 681 16.76 -1.69 -11.98
C LEU A 681 16.67 -0.20 -11.62
N SER A 682 15.81 0.17 -10.67
CA SER A 682 15.71 1.56 -10.20
C SER A 682 17.00 2.00 -9.51
N GLN A 683 17.53 1.15 -8.63
CA GLN A 683 18.81 1.39 -7.95
C GLN A 683 19.97 1.45 -8.95
N TRP A 684 20.03 0.51 -9.89
CA TRP A 684 21.04 0.50 -10.95
C TRP A 684 21.08 1.78 -11.78
N ILE A 685 19.92 2.35 -12.10
CA ILE A 685 19.83 3.61 -12.84
C ILE A 685 20.24 4.81 -11.96
N GLN A 686 19.85 4.81 -10.69
CA GLN A 686 20.17 5.88 -9.75
C GLN A 686 21.66 5.92 -9.36
N GLU A 687 22.31 4.77 -9.25
CA GLU A 687 23.73 4.64 -8.88
C GLU A 687 24.70 4.98 -10.02
N ASN A 688 24.23 4.95 -11.28
CA ASN A 688 25.09 5.17 -12.44
C ASN A 688 25.02 6.62 -12.92
N SER A 689 26.12 7.35 -12.72
CA SER A 689 26.23 8.78 -13.04
C SER A 689 25.89 9.11 -14.49
N LYS A 690 26.17 8.21 -15.45
CA LYS A 690 25.86 8.45 -16.87
C LYS A 690 24.38 8.70 -17.15
N PHE A 691 23.48 8.12 -16.34
CA PHE A 691 22.05 8.37 -16.45
C PHE A 691 21.68 9.73 -15.84
N ALA A 692 22.28 10.09 -14.71
CA ALA A 692 22.07 11.39 -14.07
C ALA A 692 22.56 12.55 -14.95
N ASP A 693 23.71 12.37 -15.64
CA ASP A 693 24.32 13.36 -16.54
C ASP A 693 23.39 13.76 -17.70
N ILE A 694 22.54 12.85 -18.16
CA ILE A 694 21.53 13.09 -19.21
C ILE A 694 20.12 13.34 -18.64
N GLY A 695 20.02 13.58 -17.32
CA GLY A 695 18.78 13.97 -16.66
C GLY A 695 17.78 12.83 -16.40
N VAL A 696 18.19 11.56 -16.42
CA VAL A 696 17.30 10.44 -16.09
C VAL A 696 17.05 10.39 -14.59
N LYS A 697 15.78 10.44 -14.20
CA LYS A 697 15.28 10.37 -12.83
C LYS A 697 14.31 9.20 -12.74
N ALA A 698 14.81 8.07 -12.26
CA ALA A 698 14.06 6.82 -12.21
C ALA A 698 13.43 6.56 -10.85
N SER A 699 12.25 5.94 -10.85
CA SER A 699 11.62 5.36 -9.65
C SER A 699 10.81 4.12 -10.02
N HIS A 700 10.55 3.25 -9.05
CA HIS A 700 9.81 2.02 -9.25
C HIS A 700 8.35 2.13 -8.79
N VAL A 701 7.47 1.34 -9.41
CA VAL A 701 6.06 1.16 -9.01
C VAL A 701 5.71 -0.32 -9.02
N ILE A 702 5.45 -0.88 -7.84
CA ILE A 702 5.11 -2.30 -7.65
C ILE A 702 3.73 -2.46 -6.99
N GLY A 703 3.09 -3.61 -7.16
CA GLY A 703 1.74 -3.85 -6.63
C GLY A 703 1.68 -3.98 -5.10
N GLY A 704 0.50 -3.69 -4.54
CA GLY A 704 0.27 -3.62 -3.08
C GLY A 704 -0.04 -4.92 -2.33
N GLY A 705 -0.07 -6.09 -2.99
CA GLY A 705 -0.43 -7.34 -2.32
C GLY A 705 0.69 -7.95 -1.47
N ASP A 706 0.36 -8.57 -0.34
CA ASP A 706 1.33 -9.18 0.60
C ASP A 706 1.77 -10.61 0.24
N GLN A 707 1.43 -11.12 -0.96
CA GLN A 707 1.72 -12.50 -1.36
C GLN A 707 3.18 -12.74 -1.81
N SER A 708 4.01 -11.70 -1.87
CA SER A 708 5.40 -11.77 -2.31
C SER A 708 6.36 -11.65 -1.12
N VAL A 709 7.55 -12.24 -1.25
CA VAL A 709 8.67 -12.06 -0.28
C VAL A 709 9.16 -10.60 -0.29
N VAL A 710 8.94 -9.87 -1.39
CA VAL A 710 9.32 -8.45 -1.50
C VAL A 710 8.21 -7.56 -0.96
N LYS A 711 8.60 -6.64 -0.07
CA LYS A 711 7.75 -5.58 0.49
C LYS A 711 6.89 -4.94 -0.61
N PRO A 712 5.55 -4.94 -0.48
CA PRO A 712 4.70 -4.23 -1.41
C PRO A 712 4.81 -2.72 -1.23
N MET A 713 4.41 -1.95 -2.25
CA MET A 713 4.11 -0.54 -2.09
C MET A 713 2.65 -0.36 -1.71
N THR A 714 2.41 0.45 -0.69
CA THR A 714 1.08 0.91 -0.29
C THR A 714 0.43 1.75 -1.41
N SER A 715 -0.90 1.88 -1.37
CA SER A 715 -1.64 2.73 -2.31
C SER A 715 -1.18 4.20 -2.24
N ALA A 716 -0.77 4.67 -1.05
CA ALA A 716 -0.25 6.03 -0.87
C ALA A 716 1.11 6.23 -1.56
N GLU A 717 2.06 5.29 -1.39
CA GLU A 717 3.37 5.34 -2.04
C GLU A 717 3.24 5.28 -3.57
N GLN A 718 2.35 4.42 -4.10
CA GLN A 718 2.10 4.36 -5.54
C GLN A 718 1.58 5.70 -6.08
N ARG A 719 0.63 6.34 -5.37
CA ARG A 719 0.10 7.65 -5.75
C ARG A 719 1.16 8.75 -5.71
N ASP A 720 2.03 8.75 -4.70
CA ASP A 720 3.13 9.72 -4.60
C ASP A 720 4.08 9.62 -5.80
N VAL A 721 4.55 8.41 -6.13
CA VAL A 721 5.43 8.19 -7.29
C VAL A 721 4.76 8.60 -8.60
N LEU A 722 3.48 8.26 -8.79
CA LEU A 722 2.73 8.68 -9.99
C LEU A 722 2.56 10.19 -10.04
N THR A 723 2.32 10.86 -8.91
CA THR A 723 2.20 12.33 -8.84
C THR A 723 3.52 13.01 -9.21
N LYS A 724 4.64 12.52 -8.68
CA LYS A 724 5.98 12.99 -9.03
C LYS A 724 6.30 12.78 -10.52
N PHE A 725 5.83 11.68 -11.10
CA PHE A 725 5.94 11.42 -12.53
C PHE A 725 5.07 12.37 -13.38
N HIS A 726 3.86 12.72 -12.93
CA HIS A 726 3.03 13.74 -13.59
C HIS A 726 3.69 15.12 -13.56
N LYS A 727 4.28 15.51 -12.42
CA LYS A 727 5.00 16.78 -12.25
C LYS A 727 6.32 16.84 -13.02
N GLY A 728 6.84 15.70 -13.49
CA GLY A 728 8.13 15.60 -14.18
C GLY A 728 9.34 15.56 -13.25
N GLU A 729 9.13 15.43 -11.93
CA GLU A 729 10.19 15.18 -10.96
C GLU A 729 10.85 13.81 -11.20
N ILE A 730 10.05 12.85 -11.66
CA ILE A 730 10.47 11.53 -12.15
C ILE A 730 10.14 11.48 -13.64
N ASN A 731 11.05 10.97 -14.47
CA ASN A 731 10.85 10.85 -15.91
C ASN A 731 11.01 9.42 -16.44
N LEU A 732 11.41 8.46 -15.59
CA LEU A 732 11.45 7.03 -15.93
C LEU A 732 10.76 6.20 -14.84
N LEU A 733 9.67 5.53 -15.19
CA LEU A 733 9.00 4.58 -14.29
C LEU A 733 9.46 3.16 -14.55
N ILE A 734 9.78 2.41 -13.49
CA ILE A 734 10.12 0.99 -13.57
C ILE A 734 9.03 0.21 -12.86
N ALA A 735 8.15 -0.41 -13.63
CA ALA A 735 6.92 -0.99 -13.10
C ALA A 735 6.80 -2.48 -13.38
N THR A 736 6.04 -3.18 -12.53
CA THR A 736 5.48 -4.48 -12.91
C THR A 736 4.18 -4.29 -13.69
N THR A 737 3.40 -5.36 -13.88
CA THR A 737 2.08 -5.31 -14.55
C THR A 737 1.08 -4.36 -13.88
N VAL A 738 1.39 -3.82 -12.69
CA VAL A 738 0.56 -2.84 -11.98
C VAL A 738 0.27 -1.59 -12.84
N ALA A 739 1.23 -1.15 -13.64
CA ALA A 739 1.15 0.05 -14.47
C ALA A 739 0.65 -0.22 -15.92
N GLU A 740 0.43 -1.48 -16.31
CA GLU A 740 -0.10 -1.81 -17.64
C GLU A 740 -1.54 -1.26 -17.77
N GLU A 741 -2.39 -1.57 -16.79
CA GLU A 741 -3.83 -1.30 -16.82
C GLU A 741 -4.28 -0.31 -15.72
N GLY A 742 -5.28 0.51 -16.00
CA GLY A 742 -6.10 1.19 -15.00
C GLY A 742 -5.46 2.29 -14.16
N LEU A 743 -4.14 2.47 -14.14
CA LEU A 743 -3.53 3.65 -13.53
C LEU A 743 -3.49 4.80 -14.52
N ASP A 744 -3.79 6.03 -14.08
CA ASP A 744 -3.50 7.21 -14.88
C ASP A 744 -2.00 7.41 -14.98
N ILE A 745 -1.49 7.41 -16.20
CA ILE A 745 -0.08 7.62 -16.47
C ILE A 745 0.00 8.59 -17.66
N PRO A 746 0.79 9.68 -17.53
CA PRO A 746 1.06 10.63 -18.60
C PRO A 746 1.50 9.94 -19.89
N ALA A 747 1.32 10.64 -21.01
CA ALA A 747 1.83 10.19 -22.29
C ALA A 747 3.35 10.00 -22.22
N CYS A 748 3.83 8.79 -22.54
CA CYS A 748 5.25 8.47 -22.56
C CYS A 748 5.79 8.52 -23.99
N ASN A 749 7.07 8.89 -24.12
CA ASN A 749 7.82 8.87 -25.36
C ASN A 749 8.31 7.47 -25.71
N PHE A 750 8.57 6.62 -24.71
CA PHE A 750 8.96 5.25 -25.00
C PHE A 750 8.45 4.29 -23.93
N VAL A 751 8.21 3.05 -24.35
CA VAL A 751 7.83 1.93 -23.47
C VAL A 751 8.79 0.79 -23.75
N ILE A 752 9.46 0.30 -22.70
CA ILE A 752 10.39 -0.82 -22.78
C ILE A 752 9.79 -1.99 -21.99
N ARG A 753 9.61 -3.15 -22.61
CA ARG A 753 9.30 -4.40 -21.91
C ARG A 753 10.60 -5.17 -21.72
N TYR A 754 11.05 -5.27 -20.49
CA TYR A 754 12.29 -5.92 -20.10
C TYR A 754 12.01 -7.33 -19.57
N GLY A 755 12.22 -8.35 -20.41
CA GLY A 755 11.95 -9.75 -20.06
C GLY A 755 10.49 -10.07 -19.71
N LEU A 756 9.54 -9.19 -20.05
CA LEU A 756 8.13 -9.32 -19.72
C LEU A 756 7.26 -9.39 -20.96
N VAL A 757 6.61 -10.53 -21.17
CA VAL A 757 5.51 -10.69 -22.13
C VAL A 757 4.40 -11.50 -21.47
N THR A 758 3.21 -10.91 -21.41
CA THR A 758 2.03 -11.47 -20.77
C THR A 758 1.02 -11.94 -21.81
N ASN A 759 0.01 -11.13 -22.13
CA ASN A 759 -1.02 -11.43 -23.12
C ASN A 759 -1.20 -10.26 -24.10
N GLU A 760 -2.07 -10.46 -25.10
CA GLU A 760 -2.36 -9.47 -26.13
C GLU A 760 -3.02 -8.20 -25.58
N ILE A 761 -3.84 -8.31 -24.52
CA ILE A 761 -4.52 -7.16 -23.91
C ILE A 761 -3.50 -6.24 -23.24
N ALA A 762 -2.62 -6.81 -22.40
CA ALA A 762 -1.55 -6.11 -21.73
C ALA A 762 -0.53 -5.53 -22.72
N MET A 763 -0.25 -6.22 -23.82
CA MET A 763 0.56 -5.68 -24.91
C MET A 763 -0.07 -4.40 -25.50
N ILE A 764 -1.37 -4.42 -25.83
CA ILE A 764 -2.09 -3.25 -26.36
C ILE A 764 -2.12 -2.10 -25.35
N GLN A 765 -2.36 -2.40 -24.06
CA GLN A 765 -2.41 -1.39 -23.00
C GLN A 765 -1.03 -0.77 -22.72
N ALA A 766 0.02 -1.58 -22.61
CA ALA A 766 1.39 -1.12 -22.46
C ALA A 766 1.82 -0.27 -23.65
N LYS A 767 1.53 -0.73 -24.88
CA LYS A 767 1.72 0.04 -26.11
C LYS A 767 0.98 1.38 -26.03
N GLY A 768 -0.26 1.39 -25.56
CA GLY A 768 -1.09 2.59 -25.36
C GLY A 768 -0.56 3.61 -24.33
N ARG A 769 0.48 3.29 -23.55
CA ARG A 769 1.19 4.26 -22.69
C ARG A 769 2.17 5.12 -23.49
N GLY A 770 2.79 4.56 -24.53
CA GLY A 770 3.66 5.27 -25.46
C GLY A 770 2.88 6.11 -26.46
N ARG A 771 2.23 7.20 -26.04
CA ARG A 771 1.33 7.97 -26.92
C ARG A 771 1.77 9.42 -27.16
N ALA A 772 2.99 9.77 -26.74
CA ALA A 772 3.62 11.01 -27.16
C ALA A 772 4.00 10.95 -28.66
N GLU A 773 4.36 12.09 -29.23
CA GLU A 773 4.89 12.15 -30.60
C GLU A 773 6.21 11.38 -30.72
N ASP A 774 6.42 10.74 -31.87
CA ASP A 774 7.58 9.90 -32.17
C ASP A 774 7.89 8.80 -31.13
N SER A 775 6.83 8.28 -30.54
CA SER A 775 6.95 7.27 -29.49
C SER A 775 7.46 5.91 -29.98
N SER A 776 8.22 5.23 -29.12
CA SER A 776 8.81 3.91 -29.41
C SER A 776 8.31 2.84 -28.44
N TYR A 777 8.30 1.60 -28.92
CA TYR A 777 8.00 0.41 -28.12
C TYR A 777 9.11 -0.61 -28.33
N SER A 778 9.81 -0.97 -27.26
CA SER A 778 10.94 -1.90 -27.31
C SER A 778 10.70 -3.13 -26.46
N LEU A 779 11.01 -4.31 -26.98
CA LEU A 779 11.12 -5.55 -26.20
C LEU A 779 12.60 -5.89 -26.04
N VAL A 780 13.05 -6.03 -24.79
CA VAL A 780 14.40 -6.52 -24.45
C VAL A 780 14.27 -7.94 -23.95
N GLU A 781 14.93 -8.85 -24.65
CA GLU A 781 14.95 -10.26 -24.27
C GLU A 781 15.84 -10.51 -23.05
N VAL A 782 15.54 -11.59 -22.31
CA VAL A 782 16.34 -12.09 -21.19
C VAL A 782 16.62 -13.57 -21.43
N LYS A 783 17.76 -14.07 -20.95
CA LYS A 783 18.20 -15.44 -21.17
C LYS A 783 17.13 -16.46 -20.76
N ASN A 784 16.91 -17.47 -21.61
CA ASN A 784 15.94 -18.55 -21.40
C ASN A 784 14.47 -18.10 -21.20
N SER A 785 14.11 -16.88 -21.62
CA SER A 785 12.77 -16.34 -21.36
C SER A 785 11.72 -16.66 -22.44
N GLY A 786 12.17 -16.87 -23.68
CA GLY A 786 11.31 -17.10 -24.86
C GLY A 786 10.33 -15.94 -25.11
N VAL A 787 10.66 -14.73 -24.67
CA VAL A 787 9.75 -13.58 -24.74
C VAL A 787 9.57 -13.05 -26.15
N ALA A 788 10.59 -13.13 -27.00
CA ALA A 788 10.49 -12.70 -28.39
C ALA A 788 9.43 -13.50 -29.16
N GLU A 789 9.41 -14.83 -29.00
CA GLU A 789 8.44 -15.72 -29.61
C GLU A 789 7.02 -15.47 -29.08
N LYS A 790 6.88 -15.30 -27.75
CA LYS A 790 5.59 -14.97 -27.11
C LYS A 790 5.03 -13.64 -27.61
N GLU A 791 5.89 -12.66 -27.88
CA GLU A 791 5.47 -11.37 -28.41
C GLU A 791 4.92 -11.50 -29.83
N VAL A 792 5.58 -12.28 -30.70
CA VAL A 792 5.08 -12.58 -32.05
C VAL A 792 3.70 -13.28 -32.00
N VAL A 793 3.52 -14.22 -31.07
CA VAL A 793 2.22 -14.86 -30.85
C VAL A 793 1.15 -13.86 -30.44
N ASN A 794 1.47 -12.87 -29.59
CA ASN A 794 0.52 -11.84 -29.19
C ASN A 794 0.17 -10.89 -30.35
N GLU A 795 1.10 -10.58 -31.26
CA GLU A 795 0.81 -9.82 -32.47
C GLU A 795 -0.13 -10.56 -33.42
N TYR A 796 0.09 -11.87 -33.58
CA TYR A 796 -0.80 -12.72 -34.35
C TYR A 796 -2.20 -12.75 -33.72
N ARG A 797 -2.29 -12.83 -32.38
CA ARG A 797 -3.56 -12.76 -31.65
C ARG A 797 -4.27 -11.42 -31.81
N MET A 798 -3.55 -10.30 -31.82
CA MET A 798 -4.12 -8.97 -32.09
C MET A 798 -4.73 -8.90 -33.50
N THR A 799 -4.00 -9.38 -34.50
CA THR A 799 -4.51 -9.44 -35.89
C THR A 799 -5.73 -10.36 -36.01
N MET A 800 -5.72 -11.48 -35.30
CA MET A 800 -6.84 -12.43 -35.24
C MET A 800 -8.06 -11.81 -34.54
N MET A 801 -7.84 -11.02 -33.50
CA MET A 801 -8.89 -10.30 -32.78
C MET A 801 -9.61 -9.32 -33.70
N ASP A 802 -8.88 -8.49 -34.44
CA ASP A 802 -9.47 -7.53 -35.37
C ASP A 802 -10.31 -8.24 -36.44
N LYS A 803 -9.79 -9.35 -36.99
CA LYS A 803 -10.54 -10.19 -37.94
C LYS A 803 -11.80 -10.82 -37.32
N ALA A 804 -11.74 -11.23 -36.06
CA ALA A 804 -12.88 -11.80 -35.35
C ALA A 804 -13.96 -10.72 -35.08
N ILE A 805 -13.56 -9.51 -34.67
CA ILE A 805 -14.48 -8.38 -34.47
C ILE A 805 -15.18 -8.02 -35.78
N GLU A 806 -14.45 -7.92 -36.89
CA GLU A 806 -15.05 -7.62 -38.20
C GLU A 806 -16.03 -8.71 -38.65
N LYS A 807 -15.70 -10.00 -38.43
CA LYS A 807 -16.64 -11.10 -38.68
C LYS A 807 -17.90 -11.01 -37.83
N ILE A 808 -17.78 -10.72 -36.54
CA ILE A 808 -18.93 -10.60 -35.62
C ILE A 808 -19.82 -9.43 -36.03
N ARG A 809 -19.23 -8.31 -36.43
CA ARG A 809 -19.96 -7.12 -36.90
C ARG A 809 -20.68 -7.34 -38.23
N ALA A 810 -20.20 -8.27 -39.04
CA ALA A 810 -20.81 -8.65 -40.31
C ALA A 810 -21.90 -9.73 -40.17
N LEU A 811 -22.14 -10.29 -38.97
CA LEU A 811 -23.21 -11.24 -38.74
C LEU A 811 -24.59 -10.58 -38.86
N GLU A 812 -25.54 -11.33 -39.40
CA GLU A 812 -26.96 -10.96 -39.34
C GLU A 812 -27.44 -10.89 -37.88
N GLN A 813 -28.30 -9.93 -37.58
CA GLN A 813 -28.71 -9.66 -36.19
C GLN A 813 -29.41 -10.88 -35.56
N GLU A 814 -30.21 -11.63 -36.32
CA GLU A 814 -30.88 -12.84 -35.84
C GLU A 814 -29.89 -13.95 -35.48
N GLU A 815 -28.86 -14.15 -36.29
CA GLU A 815 -27.81 -15.14 -36.02
C GLU A 815 -26.98 -14.75 -34.80
N TYR A 816 -26.62 -13.47 -34.69
CA TYR A 816 -25.93 -12.94 -33.52
C TYR A 816 -26.76 -13.16 -32.25
N ASP A 817 -28.03 -12.75 -32.24
CA ASP A 817 -28.91 -12.88 -31.07
C ASP A 817 -29.11 -14.34 -30.65
N LYS A 818 -29.19 -15.27 -31.61
CA LYS A 818 -29.26 -16.72 -31.35
C LYS A 818 -27.99 -17.21 -30.63
N ARG A 819 -26.81 -16.92 -31.17
CA ARG A 819 -25.52 -17.34 -30.57
C ARG A 819 -25.33 -16.73 -29.19
N ILE A 820 -25.67 -15.45 -29.00
CA ILE A 820 -25.63 -14.78 -27.70
C ILE A 820 -26.52 -15.51 -26.69
N MET A 821 -27.76 -15.86 -27.07
CA MET A 821 -28.67 -16.58 -26.19
C MET A 821 -28.14 -17.96 -25.78
N GLU A 822 -27.53 -18.70 -26.71
CA GLU A 822 -26.90 -20.00 -26.44
C GLU A 822 -25.76 -19.87 -25.41
N TYR A 823 -24.85 -18.91 -25.59
CA TYR A 823 -23.77 -18.67 -24.63
C TYR A 823 -24.26 -18.19 -23.27
N GLN A 824 -25.32 -17.38 -23.20
CA GLN A 824 -25.95 -16.99 -21.94
C GLN A 824 -26.52 -18.19 -21.18
N MET A 825 -27.19 -19.11 -21.87
CA MET A 825 -27.68 -20.36 -21.29
C MET A 825 -26.54 -21.24 -20.78
N GLN A 826 -25.48 -21.37 -21.56
CA GLN A 826 -24.30 -22.12 -21.16
C GLN A 826 -23.68 -21.53 -19.88
N ALA A 827 -23.47 -20.21 -19.81
CA ALA A 827 -22.89 -19.56 -18.64
C ALA A 827 -23.72 -19.76 -17.36
N ILE A 828 -25.06 -19.67 -17.46
CA ILE A 828 -25.97 -19.92 -16.34
C ILE A 828 -25.90 -21.38 -15.88
N MET A 829 -25.85 -22.34 -16.81
CA MET A 829 -25.75 -23.76 -16.48
C MET A 829 -24.39 -24.12 -15.87
N GLU A 830 -23.29 -23.60 -16.41
CA GLU A 830 -21.95 -23.75 -15.84
C GLU A 830 -21.92 -23.27 -14.38
N ASN A 831 -22.50 -22.09 -14.10
CA ASN A 831 -22.61 -21.55 -12.75
C ASN A 831 -23.44 -22.46 -11.82
N ARG A 832 -24.57 -23.02 -12.30
CA ARG A 832 -25.38 -23.98 -11.52
C ARG A 832 -24.62 -25.26 -11.18
N VAL A 833 -23.85 -25.81 -12.12
CA VAL A 833 -23.01 -26.99 -11.90
C VAL A 833 -21.92 -26.69 -10.87
N LEU A 834 -21.25 -25.55 -10.99
CA LEU A 834 -20.22 -25.13 -10.02
C LEU A 834 -20.82 -24.93 -8.62
N ALA A 835 -22.00 -24.33 -8.51
CA ALA A 835 -22.69 -24.16 -7.23
C ALA A 835 -23.06 -25.50 -6.59
N LYS A 836 -23.56 -26.48 -7.36
CA LYS A 836 -23.82 -27.84 -6.88
C LYS A 836 -22.56 -28.54 -6.40
N LYS A 837 -21.45 -28.44 -7.16
CA LYS A 837 -20.15 -29.01 -6.78
C LYS A 837 -19.60 -28.37 -5.50
N LYS A 838 -19.76 -27.06 -5.30
CA LYS A 838 -19.38 -26.36 -4.06
C LYS A 838 -20.20 -26.86 -2.85
N LYS A 839 -21.53 -26.97 -2.99
CA LYS A 839 -22.40 -27.52 -1.94
C LYS A 839 -22.04 -28.96 -1.57
N GLN A 840 -21.75 -29.81 -2.56
CA GLN A 840 -21.31 -31.18 -2.33
C GLN A 840 -19.95 -31.27 -1.61
N LYS A 841 -19.02 -30.35 -1.87
CA LYS A 841 -17.75 -30.28 -1.14
C LYS A 841 -17.95 -29.82 0.31
N GLY A 842 -18.83 -28.85 0.55
CA GLY A 842 -19.18 -28.38 1.90
C GLY A 842 -19.96 -29.39 2.75
N MET A 843 -20.60 -30.40 2.15
CA MET A 843 -21.26 -31.50 2.87
C MET A 843 -20.28 -32.61 3.32
N LYS A 844 -19.02 -32.60 2.87
CA LYS A 844 -17.98 -33.55 3.28
C LYS A 844 -17.08 -32.96 4.37
N ASN A 845 -17.67 -32.37 5.40
CA ASN A 845 -16.88 -31.85 6.52
C ASN A 845 -16.38 -33.02 7.36
N GLU A 846 -15.06 -33.18 7.43
CA GLU A 846 -14.41 -34.15 8.29
C GLU A 846 -14.24 -33.57 9.70
N ASN A 847 -14.17 -34.45 10.70
CA ASN A 847 -14.05 -34.06 12.11
C ASN A 847 -12.67 -33.42 12.36
N PRO A 848 -12.57 -32.26 13.06
CA PRO A 848 -11.30 -31.63 13.42
C PRO A 848 -10.25 -32.57 14.02
N SER A 849 -10.66 -33.54 14.82
CA SER A 849 -9.80 -34.56 15.44
C SER A 849 -9.01 -35.42 14.45
N SER A 850 -9.48 -35.50 13.20
CA SER A 850 -8.84 -36.30 12.14
C SER A 850 -7.67 -35.59 11.46
N VAL A 851 -7.38 -34.34 11.83
CA VAL A 851 -6.30 -33.52 11.28
C VAL A 851 -5.20 -33.33 12.31
N LYS A 852 -3.95 -33.52 11.89
CA LYS A 852 -2.76 -33.19 12.68
C LYS A 852 -1.82 -32.30 11.89
N PHE A 853 -1.18 -31.36 12.59
CA PHE A 853 -0.22 -30.41 12.04
C PHE A 853 1.17 -30.70 12.62
N SER A 854 2.12 -30.99 11.73
CA SER A 854 3.52 -31.18 12.09
C SER A 854 4.38 -30.08 11.48
N CYS A 855 5.43 -29.67 12.18
CA CYS A 855 6.38 -28.67 11.72
C CYS A 855 7.01 -29.11 10.39
N ARG A 856 6.95 -28.27 9.36
CA ARG A 856 7.61 -28.58 8.08
C ARG A 856 9.14 -28.65 8.19
N GLY A 857 9.71 -27.97 9.18
CA GLY A 857 11.15 -27.91 9.42
C GLY A 857 11.75 -29.21 9.99
N CYS A 858 11.14 -29.74 11.04
CA CYS A 858 11.69 -30.85 11.83
C CYS A 858 10.71 -32.00 12.10
N ASN A 859 9.50 -31.95 11.53
CA ASN A 859 8.41 -32.91 11.73
C ASN A 859 7.89 -33.04 13.17
N GLU A 860 8.33 -32.17 14.09
CA GLU A 860 7.78 -32.07 15.43
C GLU A 860 6.27 -31.88 15.38
N HIS A 861 5.53 -32.60 16.23
CA HIS A 861 4.09 -32.42 16.33
C HIS A 861 3.79 -31.03 16.90
N ALA A 862 2.99 -30.23 16.16
CA ALA A 862 2.63 -28.88 16.59
C ALA A 862 1.26 -28.85 17.29
N CYS A 863 0.20 -29.31 16.60
CA CYS A 863 -1.15 -29.33 17.17
C CYS A 863 -2.11 -30.26 16.41
N SER A 864 -3.25 -30.57 17.05
CA SER A 864 -4.42 -31.22 16.45
C SER A 864 -5.34 -30.18 15.82
N GLY A 865 -6.28 -30.63 14.97
CA GLY A 865 -7.33 -29.75 14.46
C GLY A 865 -8.35 -29.30 15.52
N GLU A 866 -8.45 -30.01 16.65
CA GLU A 866 -9.30 -29.60 17.79
C GLU A 866 -8.74 -28.38 18.53
N ASP A 867 -7.42 -28.19 18.51
CA ASP A 867 -6.74 -27.07 19.18
C ASP A 867 -6.85 -25.76 18.39
N ILE A 868 -7.48 -25.79 17.21
CA ILE A 868 -7.56 -24.64 16.30
C ILE A 868 -8.92 -23.98 16.42
N GLU A 869 -8.88 -22.70 16.74
CA GLU A 869 -10.04 -21.82 16.79
C GLU A 869 -9.97 -20.73 15.72
N ILE A 870 -11.13 -20.19 15.36
CA ILE A 870 -11.25 -19.14 14.34
C ILE A 870 -11.69 -17.82 14.96
N ILE A 871 -10.88 -16.77 14.75
CA ILE A 871 -11.21 -15.37 15.02
C ILE A 871 -11.66 -14.69 13.71
N GLU A 872 -12.80 -13.98 13.75
CA GLU A 872 -13.36 -13.20 12.63
C GLU A 872 -13.48 -14.00 11.30
N ASP A 873 -13.82 -15.29 11.39
CA ASP A 873 -13.91 -16.26 10.28
C ASP A 873 -12.64 -16.44 9.42
N MET A 874 -11.52 -15.81 9.82
CA MET A 874 -10.31 -15.65 9.00
C MET A 874 -9.04 -16.12 9.69
N HIS A 875 -8.82 -15.77 10.95
CA HIS A 875 -7.57 -16.03 11.64
C HIS A 875 -7.66 -17.35 12.40
N ARG A 876 -6.71 -18.26 12.15
CA ARG A 876 -6.68 -19.58 12.80
C ARG A 876 -5.62 -19.54 13.89
N VAL A 877 -6.06 -19.67 15.13
CA VAL A 877 -5.23 -19.48 16.33
C VAL A 877 -5.24 -20.74 17.19
N ASN A 878 -4.23 -20.89 18.03
CA ASN A 878 -4.15 -21.95 19.03
C ASN A 878 -3.61 -21.38 20.35
N LEU A 879 -4.48 -21.24 21.36
CA LEU A 879 -4.12 -20.70 22.67
C LEU A 879 -3.91 -21.79 23.73
N THR A 880 -3.83 -23.07 23.34
CA THR A 880 -3.64 -24.14 24.33
C THR A 880 -2.31 -23.95 25.08
N PRO A 881 -2.27 -24.14 26.41
CA PRO A 881 -1.06 -23.93 27.20
C PRO A 881 0.14 -24.75 26.69
N GLN A 882 -0.12 -25.98 26.21
CA GLN A 882 0.91 -26.86 25.66
C GLN A 882 1.54 -26.28 24.40
N PHE A 883 0.79 -25.51 23.61
CA PHE A 883 1.31 -24.91 22.38
C PHE A 883 2.32 -23.79 22.66
N ARG A 884 2.16 -23.05 23.77
CA ARG A 884 3.07 -21.96 24.17
C ARG A 884 4.51 -22.43 24.40
N GLU A 885 4.69 -23.68 24.83
CA GLU A 885 6.02 -24.28 25.04
C GLU A 885 6.74 -24.67 23.73
N LEU A 886 6.00 -24.79 22.62
CA LEU A 886 6.51 -25.32 21.35
C LEU A 886 7.06 -24.25 20.40
N PHE A 887 6.77 -22.97 20.64
CA PHE A 887 7.23 -21.87 19.80
C PHE A 887 8.05 -20.83 20.57
N ILE A 888 8.85 -20.08 19.83
CA ILE A 888 9.52 -18.86 20.27
C ILE A 888 8.97 -17.68 19.49
N GLN A 889 8.84 -16.54 20.16
CA GLN A 889 8.47 -15.27 19.53
C GLN A 889 9.72 -14.55 19.07
N ARG A 890 9.70 -14.02 17.85
CA ARG A 890 10.80 -13.25 17.27
C ARG A 890 10.26 -11.98 16.67
N GLU A 891 11.04 -10.91 16.73
CA GLU A 891 10.70 -9.67 16.04
C GLU A 891 10.72 -9.83 14.53
N ASN A 892 9.79 -9.15 13.85
CA ASN A 892 9.77 -9.14 12.40
C ASN A 892 10.65 -8.01 11.84
N THR A 893 11.83 -8.38 11.33
CA THR A 893 12.80 -7.47 10.68
C THR A 893 12.22 -6.67 9.52
N THR A 894 11.17 -7.16 8.85
CA THR A 894 10.52 -6.43 7.73
C THR A 894 9.60 -5.29 8.19
N LEU A 895 9.25 -5.26 9.49
CA LEU A 895 8.38 -4.25 10.10
C LEU A 895 9.16 -3.21 10.90
N GLN A 896 10.43 -3.47 11.25
CA GLN A 896 11.35 -2.46 11.80
C GLN A 896 11.55 -1.25 10.84
N GLU A 897 11.37 -1.44 9.53
CA GLU A 897 11.37 -0.35 8.53
C GLU A 897 10.05 0.46 8.46
N ARG A 898 9.02 0.11 9.24
CA ARG A 898 7.75 0.83 9.31
C ARG A 898 7.70 1.61 10.63
N HIS A 899 8.03 2.89 10.58
CA HIS A 899 7.77 3.82 11.70
C HIS A 899 6.26 4.06 11.84
N LEU A 900 5.53 3.12 12.47
CA LEU A 900 4.11 3.24 12.81
C LEU A 900 3.88 2.65 14.20
N ASP A 901 3.24 3.43 15.07
CA ASP A 901 2.95 3.17 16.48
C ASP A 901 1.87 2.07 16.67
N TYR A 902 2.23 0.79 16.56
CA TYR A 902 1.35 -0.32 16.97
C TYR A 902 2.11 -1.39 17.79
N GLU A 903 1.47 -1.87 18.86
CA GLU A 903 2.07 -2.50 20.05
C GLU A 903 2.41 -3.99 19.98
N THR A 904 2.57 -4.64 18.82
CA THR A 904 3.51 -5.79 18.64
C THR A 904 3.40 -6.48 17.27
N ASN A 905 4.56 -6.80 16.67
CA ASN A 905 4.71 -7.38 15.32
C ASN A 905 5.68 -8.57 15.32
N GLY A 906 5.51 -9.49 16.29
CA GLY A 906 6.30 -10.72 16.37
C GLY A 906 5.84 -11.80 15.39
N TYR A 907 6.74 -12.70 15.00
CA TYR A 907 6.36 -13.97 14.37
C TYR A 907 6.69 -15.15 15.28
N ILE A 908 5.86 -16.18 15.20
CA ILE A 908 6.09 -17.43 15.92
C ILE A 908 6.97 -18.37 15.09
N ALA A 909 7.96 -18.98 15.72
CA ALA A 909 8.86 -19.95 15.12
C ALA A 909 8.98 -21.20 16.00
N CYS A 910 9.22 -22.35 15.37
CA CYS A 910 9.45 -23.60 16.07
C CYS A 910 10.65 -23.50 17.02
N LYS A 911 10.47 -23.85 18.30
CA LYS A 911 11.56 -23.84 19.29
C LYS A 911 12.71 -24.77 18.91
N LYS A 912 12.41 -25.93 18.30
CA LYS A 912 13.40 -26.96 17.96
C LYS A 912 14.27 -26.64 16.75
N CYS A 913 13.70 -26.05 15.70
CA CYS A 913 14.43 -25.85 14.42
C CYS A 913 14.45 -24.40 13.90
N GLY A 914 13.71 -23.48 14.54
CA GLY A 914 13.62 -22.08 14.11
C GLY A 914 12.71 -21.85 12.89
N GLU A 915 12.02 -22.87 12.39
CA GLU A 915 11.11 -22.75 11.24
C GLU A 915 9.94 -21.82 11.56
N ARG A 916 9.61 -20.89 10.66
CA ARG A 916 8.53 -19.93 10.90
C ARG A 916 7.18 -20.65 10.82
N TRP A 917 6.34 -20.51 11.85
CA TRP A 917 5.01 -21.11 11.89
C TRP A 917 3.90 -20.13 11.53
N GLY A 918 4.04 -18.85 11.89
CA GLY A 918 2.91 -17.93 11.86
C GLY A 918 3.28 -16.50 12.19
N SER A 919 2.34 -15.77 12.79
CA SER A 919 2.49 -14.41 13.30
C SER A 919 1.81 -14.29 14.66
N MET A 920 2.29 -13.42 15.54
CA MET A 920 1.57 -13.07 16.78
C MET A 920 0.52 -12.00 16.45
N MET A 921 -0.67 -12.10 17.03
CA MET A 921 -1.72 -11.08 16.90
C MET A 921 -2.31 -10.76 18.27
N LEU A 922 -2.60 -9.47 18.50
CA LEU A 922 -3.32 -9.04 19.69
C LEU A 922 -4.82 -8.97 19.36
N TYR A 923 -5.65 -9.69 20.11
CA TYR A 923 -7.11 -9.67 19.96
C TYR A 923 -7.76 -9.41 21.31
N ARG A 924 -8.36 -8.22 21.46
CA ARG A 924 -9.04 -7.78 22.69
C ARG A 924 -8.15 -7.92 23.94
N GLY A 925 -6.85 -7.63 23.81
CA GLY A 925 -5.88 -7.72 24.90
C GLY A 925 -5.21 -9.10 25.07
N LEU A 926 -5.65 -10.13 24.34
CA LEU A 926 -5.01 -11.46 24.36
C LEU A 926 -3.99 -11.60 23.23
N GLU A 927 -2.80 -12.11 23.56
CA GLU A 927 -1.79 -12.53 22.58
C GLU A 927 -2.18 -13.88 21.96
N CYS A 928 -2.64 -13.86 20.72
CA CYS A 928 -3.05 -15.06 20.01
C CYS A 928 -2.01 -15.44 18.94
N PRO A 929 -1.41 -16.64 19.01
CA PRO A 929 -0.50 -17.11 17.97
C PRO A 929 -1.29 -17.57 16.73
N CYS A 930 -1.21 -16.80 15.63
CA CYS A 930 -1.90 -17.09 14.38
C CYS A 930 -1.07 -17.99 13.46
N LEU A 931 -1.61 -19.15 13.10
CA LEU A 931 -0.94 -20.22 12.35
C LEU A 931 -1.06 -20.02 10.83
N HIS A 932 0.06 -20.17 10.11
CA HIS A 932 0.09 -20.21 8.64
C HIS A 932 0.25 -21.64 8.13
N VAL A 933 -0.84 -22.26 7.64
CA VAL A 933 -0.87 -23.68 7.24
C VAL A 933 0.23 -24.11 6.26
N LYS A 934 0.72 -23.19 5.40
CA LYS A 934 1.80 -23.46 4.43
C LYS A 934 3.12 -23.91 5.10
N ASN A 935 3.30 -23.61 6.38
CA ASN A 935 4.50 -23.93 7.16
C ASN A 935 4.37 -25.27 7.91
N PHE A 936 3.28 -26.00 7.71
CA PHE A 936 3.01 -27.28 8.36
C PHE A 936 2.80 -28.38 7.33
N VAL A 937 3.17 -29.61 7.71
CA VAL A 937 2.77 -30.84 7.03
C VAL A 937 1.45 -31.28 7.66
N VAL A 938 0.39 -31.31 6.86
CA VAL A 938 -0.95 -31.67 7.32
C VAL A 938 -1.22 -33.14 7.09
N THR A 939 -1.62 -33.85 8.14
CA THR A 939 -2.02 -35.26 8.06
C THR A 939 -3.52 -35.37 8.30
N LEU A 940 -4.28 -35.85 7.32
CA LEU A 940 -5.72 -36.07 7.41
C LEU A 940 -6.03 -37.56 7.35
N LYS A 941 -6.65 -38.12 8.38
CA LYS A 941 -6.97 -39.57 8.48
C LYS A 941 -5.76 -40.48 8.20
N GLY A 942 -4.60 -40.10 8.72
CA GLY A 942 -3.33 -40.83 8.53
C GLY A 942 -2.69 -40.65 7.14
N LYS A 943 -3.30 -39.89 6.23
CA LYS A 943 -2.70 -39.54 4.93
C LYS A 943 -2.12 -38.14 4.96
N LYS A 944 -0.84 -38.02 4.65
CA LYS A 944 -0.18 -36.72 4.49
C LYS A 944 -0.67 -36.03 3.23
N ILE A 945 -0.99 -34.74 3.36
CA ILE A 945 -1.44 -33.90 2.26
C ILE A 945 -0.22 -33.19 1.67
N ASN A 946 0.20 -33.61 0.47
CA ASN A 946 1.37 -33.05 -0.22
C ASN A 946 1.22 -31.57 -0.64
N LYS A 947 -0.01 -31.03 -0.59
CA LYS A 947 -0.33 -29.66 -1.04
C LYS A 947 -1.43 -29.04 -0.17
N CYS A 948 -1.03 -28.45 0.96
CA CYS A 948 -1.87 -27.55 1.73
C CYS A 948 -1.17 -26.19 1.86
N THR A 949 -1.64 -25.20 1.10
CA THR A 949 -1.11 -23.83 1.11
C THR A 949 -2.09 -22.82 1.67
N LYS A 950 -3.38 -23.18 1.72
CA LYS A 950 -4.47 -22.34 2.24
C LYS A 950 -5.40 -23.17 3.11
N TRP A 951 -5.91 -22.57 4.18
CA TRP A 951 -6.88 -23.20 5.08
C TRP A 951 -8.14 -23.70 4.34
N SER A 952 -8.56 -23.00 3.27
CA SER A 952 -9.70 -23.39 2.43
C SER A 952 -9.52 -24.71 1.65
N GLU A 953 -8.29 -25.25 1.60
CA GLU A 953 -8.02 -26.56 0.96
C GLU A 953 -8.34 -27.72 1.90
N LEU A 954 -8.47 -27.46 3.20
CA LEU A 954 -8.89 -28.44 4.20
C LEU A 954 -10.42 -28.52 4.25
N THR A 955 -10.96 -29.74 4.18
CA THR A 955 -12.39 -30.00 4.32
C THR A 955 -12.77 -30.25 5.77
N VAL A 956 -12.34 -29.35 6.65
CA VAL A 956 -12.54 -29.42 8.11
C VAL A 956 -13.12 -28.10 8.60
N ARG A 957 -14.06 -28.18 9.54
CA ARG A 957 -14.68 -27.01 10.17
C ARG A 957 -14.16 -26.87 11.59
N PHE A 958 -13.42 -25.80 11.84
CA PHE A 958 -12.88 -25.48 13.17
C PHE A 958 -13.92 -24.71 14.01
N SER A 959 -13.73 -24.71 15.34
CA SER A 959 -14.57 -23.96 16.30
C SER A 959 -14.36 -22.45 16.16
N ALA A 960 -15.36 -21.69 16.58
CA ALA A 960 -15.22 -20.24 16.75
C ALA A 960 -14.45 -19.98 18.05
N PHE A 961 -13.65 -18.90 18.07
CA PHE A 961 -12.89 -18.49 19.23
C PHE A 961 -13.80 -18.03 20.38
N ASP A 962 -13.61 -18.60 21.57
CA ASP A 962 -14.35 -18.21 22.78
C ASP A 962 -13.49 -17.28 23.65
N TYR A 963 -13.71 -15.98 23.50
CA TYR A 963 -12.96 -14.99 24.28
C TYR A 963 -13.19 -15.12 25.79
N ALA A 964 -14.39 -15.50 26.23
CA ALA A 964 -14.70 -15.52 27.66
C ALA A 964 -13.89 -16.59 28.39
N ASP A 965 -13.77 -17.79 27.80
CA ASP A 965 -13.03 -18.92 28.35
C ASP A 965 -11.52 -18.61 28.46
N HIS A 966 -10.92 -18.10 27.37
CA HIS A 966 -9.49 -17.75 27.36
C HIS A 966 -9.18 -16.56 28.28
N ALA A 967 -10.08 -15.57 28.37
CA ALA A 967 -9.89 -14.42 29.25
C ALA A 967 -9.99 -14.80 30.72
N SER A 968 -10.91 -15.70 31.11
CA SER A 968 -10.98 -16.19 32.50
C SER A 968 -9.73 -16.93 32.92
N GLN A 969 -9.15 -17.77 32.04
CA GLN A 969 -7.92 -18.51 32.35
C GLN A 969 -6.71 -17.58 32.56
N VAL A 970 -6.67 -16.44 31.86
CA VAL A 970 -5.61 -15.44 32.03
C VAL A 970 -5.83 -14.62 33.30
N ALA A 971 -7.07 -14.23 33.61
CA ALA A 971 -7.41 -13.47 34.82
C ALA A 971 -7.22 -14.29 36.11
N GLU A 972 -7.59 -15.59 36.11
CA GLU A 972 -7.37 -16.47 37.27
C GLU A 972 -5.88 -16.71 37.56
N SER A 973 -5.00 -16.61 36.54
CA SER A 973 -3.55 -16.76 36.73
C SER A 973 -2.86 -15.53 37.33
N SER A 974 -3.52 -14.36 37.37
CA SER A 974 -2.97 -13.14 37.97
C SER A 974 -3.36 -12.93 39.44
N ASP A 975 -4.43 -13.57 39.90
CA ASP A 975 -4.92 -13.41 41.29
C ASP A 975 -4.03 -14.15 42.32
N ASP A 976 -3.13 -15.03 41.88
CA ASP A 976 -2.19 -15.75 42.77
C ASP A 976 -0.91 -14.96 43.11
N GLU A 977 -0.73 -13.73 42.60
CA GLU A 977 0.44 -12.88 42.91
C GLU A 977 0.16 -11.75 43.93
N ASP A 978 -1.10 -11.58 44.38
CA ASP A 978 -1.53 -10.50 45.30
C ASP A 978 -2.01 -11.01 46.69
N GLU A 979 -1.46 -12.12 47.22
CA GLU A 979 -1.61 -12.53 48.65
C GLU A 979 -0.31 -12.54 49.47
#